data_AF-A0A932JRV8-F1
#
_entry.id   AF-A0A932JRV8-F1
#
_cell.length_a   1.000
_cell.length_b   1.000
_cell.length_c   1.000
_cell.angle_alpha   90.00
_cell.angle_beta   90.00
_cell.angle_gamma   90.00
#
_symmetry.space_group_name_H-M   'P 1'
#
loop_
_entity.id
_entity.type
_entity.pdbx_description
1 polymer ?
#
loop_
_entity_poly.entity_id
_entity_poly.type
_entity_poly.pdbx_seq_one_letter_code
_entity_poly.pdbx_strand_id
1 'polypeptide(L)'
;MSLMRAPAKDYSRRRLAAALGVLAGLLLAVSAFLPYWQARLFAPQYRDGLTATMYLHRVAGDVDEIDNLNHYVGVAKLGSLARWERRLALPGLAALVLLCVTAFRRACPVPSGAKVAAVASFPLVFLADMKYWMHQASTVLDPTAPLKLKPFVIPLLGTGKVGQFRSEMGPMPGFYLALAAAALLLGGLWLIRSRRLSGGAGLAAALAFASLAPAASARPSLQPLLDRAVPGETLDLGSASYAGPAVIAKALTVKGSGALIDGGGRGTVLTVSAPGVVLEGLTLRGSGESLLAEDSGLKVSTAGVTARRLRLEDVLFGVFASNAAGFVLEDSVLVGKSLELGRRGDLVRVWNSDRVRLSGNRLEGGRDMVLWFSTGSVVERNEAFGGRYGLHFMYTNGARVTENVFRDNSVGLYVMYSSGLVLERNRFERHRGPSGVGLGLKESDSLTVRDNAFRDNRQAVFVDQSPLVATNRNLFEGNAFSYNDVGVALMPGVRGNAFTANSFIENLQQISVRGGGTLAGNDWAGNYWSDYAGYGREGRGTVPYRAERLVERLADSRPALRFFLYTPAAQALELAARTFPLFKPKPLMTDETPLLQAPARAGLPAGPRPALVLAALWLPVGLLPASAAALALGLRRRRLAAPVRASAAAAGPVVVGEELAKSFGGRTLFSGLSFSALPGECLVLWGSNGAGKSTLLRCLLGLESCTGALRVAGVDVSSDPAKARERVGYLSQEYAGYDWTVRQAMEFVCDVRGVPTAGISDVLARCGLAGEEAKAAPALSGGMKQKLALALALVGDPAILVLDEPTSSLDLKSRRELTAILSLLKGTRTIIMTSHHLDEVSALADRVLWLEADQPARMMRPAAFLSAVSREAAQ
;
A
#
# COMPACT_ATOMS: atom_id res chain seq x y z
N MET A 1 59.52 19.93 -63.74
CA MET A 1 58.28 19.36 -63.13
C MET A 1 58.68 18.67 -61.83
N SER A 2 58.65 19.30 -60.66
CA SER A 2 57.49 19.36 -59.77
C SER A 2 57.92 20.16 -58.52
N LEU A 3 57.55 21.44 -58.47
CA LEU A 3 57.68 22.30 -57.28
C LEU A 3 56.48 22.05 -56.34
N MET A 4 56.80 21.91 -55.05
CA MET A 4 56.07 22.47 -53.91
C MET A 4 54.54 22.47 -53.95
N ARG A 5 53.87 21.55 -53.23
CA ARG A 5 52.49 21.74 -52.71
C ARG A 5 52.20 20.79 -51.54
N ALA A 6 52.67 21.10 -50.33
CA ALA A 6 52.26 20.38 -49.11
C ALA A 6 52.35 21.04 -47.70
N PRO A 7 52.68 22.34 -47.44
CA PRO A 7 52.69 22.83 -46.05
C PRO A 7 51.45 23.62 -45.57
N ALA A 8 50.64 24.21 -46.46
CA ALA A 8 49.63 25.22 -46.04
C ALA A 8 48.42 24.63 -45.27
N LYS A 9 48.00 23.39 -45.56
CA LYS A 9 46.81 22.77 -44.93
C LYS A 9 47.06 22.19 -43.53
N ASP A 10 48.28 21.74 -43.21
CA ASP A 10 48.62 21.27 -41.86
C ASP A 10 48.85 22.47 -40.91
N TYR A 11 49.39 23.57 -41.45
CA TYR A 11 49.58 24.82 -40.71
C TYR A 11 48.24 25.47 -40.27
N SER A 12 47.22 25.49 -41.14
CA SER A 12 45.91 26.07 -40.81
C SER A 12 45.12 25.27 -39.78
N ARG A 13 45.16 23.94 -39.83
CA ARG A 13 44.49 23.04 -38.86
C ARG A 13 45.07 23.19 -37.46
N ARG A 14 46.40 23.29 -37.34
CA ARG A 14 47.07 23.49 -36.05
C ARG A 14 46.78 24.87 -35.48
N ARG A 15 46.67 25.92 -36.31
CA ARG A 15 46.21 27.25 -35.87
C ARG A 15 44.77 27.21 -35.34
N LEU A 16 43.86 26.54 -36.06
CA LEU A 16 42.47 26.39 -35.63
C LEU A 16 42.37 25.59 -34.31
N ALA A 17 43.08 24.46 -34.20
CA ALA A 17 43.13 23.69 -32.96
C ALA A 17 43.72 24.51 -31.80
N ALA A 18 44.78 25.30 -32.04
CA ALA A 18 45.33 26.20 -31.03
C ALA A 18 44.32 27.28 -30.58
N ALA A 19 43.53 27.85 -31.51
CA ALA A 19 42.46 28.79 -31.19
C ALA A 19 41.34 28.14 -30.35
N LEU A 20 40.94 26.91 -30.69
CA LEU A 20 40.01 26.12 -29.88
C LEU A 20 40.56 25.84 -28.47
N GLY A 21 41.87 25.60 -28.34
CA GLY A 21 42.55 25.45 -27.05
C GLY A 21 42.50 26.73 -26.19
N VAL A 22 42.71 27.90 -26.79
CA VAL A 22 42.57 29.19 -26.09
C VAL A 22 41.13 29.45 -25.67
N LEU A 23 40.16 29.21 -26.56
CA LEU A 23 38.73 29.36 -26.25
C LEU A 23 38.30 28.40 -25.13
N ALA A 24 38.73 27.14 -25.17
CA ALA A 24 38.49 26.18 -24.10
C ALA A 24 39.09 26.64 -22.76
N GLY A 25 40.29 27.23 -22.78
CA GLY A 25 40.92 27.84 -21.61
C GLY A 25 40.10 29.00 -21.04
N LEU A 26 39.56 29.87 -21.89
CA LEU A 26 38.69 30.98 -21.47
C LEU A 26 37.37 30.48 -20.86
N LEU A 27 36.68 29.51 -21.49
CA LEU A 27 35.45 28.94 -20.94
C LEU A 27 35.69 28.28 -19.58
N LEU A 28 36.81 27.55 -19.44
CA LEU A 28 37.18 26.92 -18.19
C LEU A 28 37.54 27.96 -17.11
N ALA A 29 38.22 29.05 -17.46
CA ALA A 29 38.51 30.15 -16.54
C ALA A 29 37.22 30.86 -16.06
N VAL A 30 36.28 31.15 -16.97
CA VAL A 30 34.98 31.76 -16.63
C VAL A 30 34.15 30.83 -15.74
N SER A 31 34.19 29.51 -16.00
CA SER A 31 33.46 28.54 -15.21
C SER A 31 33.78 28.64 -13.71
N ALA A 32 35.02 28.99 -13.34
CA ALA A 32 35.49 29.09 -11.96
C ALA A 32 34.62 30.00 -11.06
N PHE A 33 33.99 31.00 -11.67
CA PHE A 33 33.21 32.03 -11.00
C PHE A 33 31.70 31.75 -11.04
N LEU A 34 31.29 30.69 -11.74
CA LEU A 34 29.90 30.29 -11.87
C LEU A 34 29.58 29.08 -10.99
N PRO A 35 28.32 28.92 -10.58
CA PRO A 35 27.89 27.74 -9.85
C PRO A 35 28.01 26.49 -10.75
N TYR A 36 28.50 25.41 -10.17
CA TYR A 36 28.66 24.11 -10.84
C TYR A 36 27.47 23.20 -10.60
N TRP A 37 26.93 23.21 -9.38
CA TRP A 37 25.81 22.36 -8.99
C TRP A 37 24.87 23.09 -8.03
N GLN A 38 23.60 22.70 -8.00
CA GLN A 38 22.63 23.19 -7.02
C GLN A 38 21.87 22.02 -6.41
N ALA A 39 21.70 22.07 -5.09
CA ALA A 39 20.84 21.20 -4.31
C ALA A 39 19.75 22.05 -3.64
N ARG A 40 18.49 21.70 -3.84
CA ARG A 40 17.34 22.27 -3.12
C ARG A 40 16.76 21.23 -2.19
N LEU A 41 16.55 21.57 -0.93
CA LEU A 41 15.98 20.72 0.09
C LEU A 41 14.61 21.27 0.49
N PHE A 42 13.62 20.40 0.51
CA PHE A 42 12.25 20.71 0.88
C PHE A 42 11.90 19.92 2.14
N ALA A 43 11.42 20.63 3.15
CA ALA A 43 10.94 20.05 4.39
C ALA A 43 9.61 20.71 4.79
N PRO A 44 8.75 20.05 5.57
CA PRO A 44 7.48 20.62 6.02
C PRO A 44 7.61 21.99 6.72
N GLN A 45 8.72 22.22 7.42
CA GLN A 45 9.01 23.47 8.13
C GLN A 45 9.50 24.60 7.21
N TYR A 46 10.03 24.26 6.02
CA TYR A 46 10.64 25.19 5.07
C TYR A 46 9.83 25.23 3.76
N ARG A 47 8.75 26.03 3.75
CA ARG A 47 7.77 26.10 2.64
C ARG A 47 8.40 26.51 1.30
N ASP A 48 9.41 27.39 1.32
CA ASP A 48 10.10 27.86 0.13
C ASP A 48 11.30 26.97 -0.29
N GLY A 49 11.64 25.98 0.56
CA GLY A 49 12.82 25.15 0.42
C GLY A 49 14.12 25.87 0.79
N LEU A 50 15.15 25.09 1.13
CA LEU A 50 16.51 25.55 1.42
C LEU A 50 17.39 25.25 0.21
N THR A 51 18.26 26.17 -0.17
CA THR A 51 19.10 26.04 -1.37
C THR A 51 20.58 26.02 -1.00
N ALA A 52 21.29 24.95 -1.37
CA ALA A 52 22.75 24.88 -1.36
C ALA A 52 23.29 24.93 -2.80
N THR A 53 24.06 25.96 -3.11
CA THR A 53 24.69 26.16 -4.41
C THR A 53 26.19 25.90 -4.30
N MET A 54 26.68 24.93 -5.07
CA MET A 54 28.07 24.48 -5.06
C MET A 54 28.88 25.19 -6.16
N TYR A 55 29.93 25.87 -5.74
CA TYR A 55 31.01 26.37 -6.59
C TYR A 55 32.22 25.46 -6.40
N LEU A 56 33.21 25.53 -7.32
CA LEU A 56 34.44 24.75 -7.20
C LEU A 56 35.21 25.01 -5.89
N HIS A 57 35.14 26.24 -5.37
CA HIS A 57 35.94 26.68 -4.22
C HIS A 57 35.10 26.94 -2.96
N ARG A 58 33.76 26.94 -3.06
CA ARG A 58 32.86 27.27 -1.93
C ARG A 58 31.46 26.70 -2.12
N VAL A 59 30.68 26.68 -1.05
CA VAL A 59 29.24 26.40 -1.07
C VAL A 59 28.53 27.64 -0.53
N ALA A 60 27.43 28.06 -1.15
CA ALA A 60 26.66 29.25 -0.77
C ALA A 60 25.15 28.98 -0.79
N GLY A 61 24.37 29.89 -0.19
CA GLY A 61 22.92 29.74 0.00
C GLY A 61 22.59 29.49 1.47
N ASP A 62 21.58 28.68 1.75
CA ASP A 62 21.05 28.41 3.10
C ASP A 62 21.89 27.37 3.86
N VAL A 63 23.22 27.48 3.77
CA VAL A 63 24.18 26.47 4.23
C VAL A 63 24.11 26.27 5.75
N ASP A 64 24.01 27.35 6.52
CA ASP A 64 23.95 27.28 7.98
C ASP A 64 22.68 26.57 8.46
N GLU A 65 21.56 26.82 7.79
CA GLU A 65 20.28 26.20 8.11
C GLU A 65 20.27 24.71 7.74
N ILE A 66 20.85 24.36 6.59
CA ILE A 66 21.05 22.97 6.18
C ILE A 66 22.00 22.25 7.15
N ASP A 67 23.07 22.90 7.60
CA ASP A 67 24.01 22.31 8.57
C ASP A 67 23.38 22.11 9.96
N ASN A 68 22.47 23.00 10.37
CA ASN A 68 21.67 22.82 11.59
C ASN A 68 20.74 21.60 11.47
N LEU A 69 20.11 21.39 10.32
CA LEU A 69 19.30 20.20 10.07
C LEU A 69 20.15 18.93 10.04
N ASN A 70 21.30 18.99 9.38
CA ASN A 70 22.25 17.88 9.27
C ASN A 70 22.69 17.38 10.65
N HIS A 71 22.86 18.28 11.63
CA HIS A 71 23.19 17.91 13.00
C HIS A 71 22.16 16.97 13.64
N TYR A 72 20.86 17.18 13.40
CA TYR A 72 19.81 16.32 13.96
C TYR A 72 19.81 14.91 13.37
N VAL A 73 20.23 14.76 12.12
CA VAL A 73 20.22 13.49 11.37
C VAL A 73 21.59 12.84 11.24
N GLY A 74 22.62 13.44 11.86
CA GLY A 74 23.98 12.93 11.90
C GLY A 74 24.78 13.11 10.62
N VAL A 75 24.34 13.97 9.70
CA VAL A 75 25.10 14.28 8.48
C VAL A 75 26.21 15.30 8.81
N ALA A 76 27.41 15.09 8.27
CA ALA A 76 28.52 16.02 8.48
C ALA A 76 28.24 17.40 7.85
N LYS A 77 28.71 18.47 8.49
CA LYS A 77 28.56 19.85 8.00
C LYS A 77 29.11 20.00 6.57
N LEU A 78 28.37 20.63 5.67
CA LEU A 78 28.73 20.85 4.27
C LEU A 78 30.09 21.55 4.12
N GLY A 79 30.37 22.50 5.03
CA GLY A 79 31.66 23.20 5.08
C GLY A 79 32.86 22.31 5.44
N SER A 80 32.64 21.15 6.05
CA SER A 80 33.69 20.21 6.46
C SER A 80 34.04 19.16 5.39
N LEU A 81 33.10 18.86 4.48
CA LEU A 81 33.29 17.96 3.34
C LEU A 81 34.19 18.61 2.29
N ALA A 82 35.02 17.82 1.59
CA ALA A 82 35.84 18.28 0.46
C ALA A 82 36.75 19.51 0.73
N ARG A 83 37.23 19.67 1.97
CA ARG A 83 37.98 20.89 2.39
C ARG A 83 39.28 21.08 1.63
N TRP A 84 40.01 20.01 1.34
CA TRP A 84 41.29 20.08 0.64
C TRP A 84 41.10 20.27 -0.86
N GLU A 85 40.12 19.57 -1.43
CA GLU A 85 39.73 19.65 -2.83
C GLU A 85 39.31 21.08 -3.20
N ARG A 86 38.47 21.72 -2.38
CA ARG A 86 38.05 23.12 -2.61
C ARG A 86 39.20 24.12 -2.50
N ARG A 87 40.19 23.88 -1.64
CA ARG A 87 41.40 24.72 -1.55
C ARG A 87 42.30 24.56 -2.79
N LEU A 88 42.39 23.35 -3.32
CA LEU A 88 43.20 23.03 -4.49
C LEU A 88 42.45 23.30 -5.82
N ALA A 89 41.15 23.53 -5.78
CA ALA A 89 40.32 23.68 -6.98
C ALA A 89 40.76 24.84 -7.88
N LEU A 90 41.02 26.03 -7.33
CA LEU A 90 41.44 27.19 -8.12
C LEU A 90 42.87 27.04 -8.70
N PRO A 91 43.90 26.62 -7.93
CA PRO A 91 45.20 26.29 -8.49
C PRO A 91 45.16 25.17 -9.54
N GLY A 92 44.38 24.12 -9.29
CA GLY A 92 44.19 23.00 -10.21
C GLY A 92 43.52 23.45 -11.51
N LEU A 93 42.48 24.29 -11.43
CA LEU A 93 41.82 24.85 -12.60
C LEU A 93 42.75 25.77 -13.40
N ALA A 94 43.58 26.58 -12.73
CA ALA A 94 44.60 27.40 -13.39
C ALA A 94 45.61 26.54 -14.17
N ALA A 95 46.03 25.39 -13.60
CA ALA A 95 46.85 24.41 -14.32
C ALA A 95 46.12 23.81 -15.53
N LEU A 96 44.83 23.46 -15.40
CA LEU A 96 44.01 22.97 -16.52
C LEU A 96 43.85 24.02 -17.63
N VAL A 97 43.64 25.29 -17.28
CA VAL A 97 43.59 26.41 -18.24
C VAL A 97 44.91 26.54 -18.99
N LEU A 98 46.06 26.41 -18.29
CA LEU A 98 47.37 26.41 -18.94
C LEU A 98 47.54 25.22 -19.90
N LEU A 99 47.03 24.04 -19.52
CA LEU A 99 46.99 22.87 -20.39
C LEU A 99 46.10 23.08 -21.62
N CYS A 100 44.96 23.78 -21.51
CA CYS A 100 44.12 24.16 -22.64
C CYS A 100 44.88 25.03 -23.65
N VAL A 101 45.52 26.11 -23.15
CA VAL A 101 46.23 27.09 -23.97
C VAL A 101 47.47 26.48 -24.65
N THR A 102 48.10 25.51 -23.99
CA THR A 102 49.31 24.82 -24.51
C THR A 102 49.00 23.49 -25.21
N ALA A 103 47.75 23.03 -25.23
CA ALA A 103 47.34 21.70 -25.70
C ALA A 103 47.91 21.37 -27.07
N PHE A 104 47.94 22.35 -27.99
CA PHE A 104 48.35 22.16 -29.38
C PHE A 104 49.61 22.93 -29.78
N ARG A 105 50.39 23.43 -28.80
CA ARG A 105 51.68 24.09 -29.03
C ARG A 105 52.83 23.08 -29.01
N ARG A 106 53.80 23.24 -29.94
CA ARG A 106 54.98 22.35 -30.08
C ARG A 106 56.02 22.50 -28.97
N ALA A 107 56.03 23.62 -28.25
CA ALA A 107 57.07 23.96 -27.27
C ALA A 107 56.91 23.29 -25.89
N CYS A 108 55.98 22.34 -25.74
CA CYS A 108 55.68 21.70 -24.46
C CYS A 108 56.01 20.20 -24.56
N PRO A 109 56.79 19.63 -23.63
CA PRO A 109 57.27 18.24 -23.70
C PRO A 109 56.15 17.20 -23.56
N VAL A 110 54.97 17.59 -23.09
CA VAL A 110 53.82 16.69 -22.91
C VAL A 110 53.02 16.55 -24.23
N PRO A 111 52.71 15.32 -24.69
CA PRO A 111 51.90 15.08 -25.88
C PRO A 111 50.53 15.76 -25.81
N SER A 112 50.07 16.33 -26.94
CA SER A 112 48.75 16.98 -27.04
C SER A 112 47.60 16.09 -26.59
N GLY A 113 47.67 14.79 -26.87
CA GLY A 113 46.66 13.83 -26.41
C GLY A 113 46.56 13.72 -24.89
N ALA A 114 47.69 13.74 -24.18
CA ALA A 114 47.71 13.68 -22.72
C ALA A 114 47.16 14.95 -22.09
N LYS A 115 47.51 16.13 -22.64
CA LYS A 115 46.97 17.42 -22.18
C LYS A 115 45.46 17.52 -22.37
N VAL A 116 44.97 17.11 -23.55
CA VAL A 116 43.53 17.08 -23.85
C VAL A 116 42.80 16.08 -22.96
N ALA A 117 43.37 14.90 -22.72
CA ALA A 117 42.78 13.90 -21.82
C ALA A 117 42.63 14.45 -20.39
N ALA A 118 43.67 15.09 -19.85
CA ALA A 118 43.64 15.65 -18.49
C ALA A 118 42.53 16.72 -18.31
N VAL A 119 42.35 17.61 -19.29
CA VAL A 119 41.28 18.62 -19.23
C VAL A 119 39.91 18.00 -19.51
N ALA A 120 39.79 17.12 -20.50
CA ALA A 120 38.52 16.51 -20.85
C ALA A 120 37.99 15.58 -19.75
N SER A 121 38.86 15.03 -18.89
CA SER A 121 38.45 14.26 -17.72
C SER A 121 37.89 15.10 -16.58
N PHE A 122 38.12 16.42 -16.54
CA PHE A 122 37.76 17.26 -15.40
C PHE A 122 36.26 17.22 -15.03
N PRO A 123 35.29 17.34 -15.97
CA PRO A 123 33.88 17.23 -15.62
C PRO A 123 33.50 15.86 -15.04
N LEU A 124 34.15 14.78 -15.51
CA LEU A 124 33.92 13.43 -15.00
C LEU A 124 34.54 13.24 -13.60
N VAL A 125 35.74 13.77 -13.39
CA VAL A 125 36.40 13.79 -12.07
C VAL A 125 35.58 14.58 -11.07
N PHE A 126 35.03 15.74 -11.45
CA PHE A 126 34.14 16.52 -10.60
C PHE A 126 32.89 15.71 -10.18
N LEU A 127 32.24 15.02 -11.13
CA LEU A 127 31.08 14.19 -10.81
C LEU A 127 31.44 13.00 -9.90
N ALA A 128 32.59 12.37 -10.13
CA ALA A 128 33.07 11.25 -9.32
C ALA A 128 33.40 11.70 -7.89
N ASP A 129 34.06 12.84 -7.74
CA ASP A 129 34.39 13.46 -6.44
C ASP A 129 33.12 13.86 -5.69
N MET A 130 32.18 14.54 -6.37
CA MET A 130 30.89 14.90 -5.79
C MET A 130 30.11 13.66 -5.34
N LYS A 131 30.10 12.57 -6.14
CA LYS A 131 29.47 11.31 -5.77
C LYS A 131 30.07 10.72 -4.50
N TYR A 132 31.40 10.73 -4.42
CA TYR A 132 32.14 10.21 -3.29
C TYR A 132 31.75 10.96 -2.01
N TRP A 133 31.78 12.30 -2.04
CA TRP A 133 31.44 13.11 -0.87
C TRP A 133 29.97 12.99 -0.47
N MET A 134 29.05 12.90 -1.43
CA MET A 134 27.63 12.67 -1.13
C MET A 134 27.38 11.29 -0.53
N HIS A 135 28.10 10.26 -1.00
CA HIS A 135 28.05 8.93 -0.42
C HIS A 135 28.61 8.94 1.00
N GLN A 136 29.77 9.55 1.24
CA GLN A 136 30.34 9.70 2.58
C GLN A 136 29.37 10.39 3.53
N ALA A 137 28.78 11.51 3.10
CA ALA A 137 27.83 12.27 3.91
C ALA A 137 26.54 11.50 4.28
N SER A 138 26.16 10.51 3.48
CA SER A 138 24.91 9.75 3.65
C SER A 138 25.09 8.34 4.21
N THR A 139 26.34 7.87 4.33
CA THR A 139 26.68 6.55 4.87
C THR A 139 27.48 6.61 6.17
N VAL A 140 28.25 7.68 6.39
CA VAL A 140 28.99 7.91 7.64
C VAL A 140 28.20 8.92 8.47
N LEU A 141 27.17 8.44 9.14
CA LEU A 141 26.30 9.25 10.01
C LEU A 141 26.80 9.24 11.46
N ASP A 142 26.70 10.38 12.14
CA ASP A 142 27.03 10.52 13.55
C ASP A 142 26.10 9.62 14.41
N PRO A 143 26.66 8.61 15.12
CA PRO A 143 25.86 7.68 15.91
C PRO A 143 25.20 8.34 17.14
N THR A 144 25.66 9.54 17.52
CA THR A 144 25.12 10.33 18.64
C THR A 144 23.98 11.28 18.21
N ALA A 145 23.66 11.34 16.92
CA ALA A 145 22.62 12.21 16.41
C ALA A 145 21.23 11.89 17.00
N PRO A 146 20.41 12.91 17.31
CA PRO A 146 19.06 12.73 17.87
C PRO A 146 18.14 11.84 17.02
N LEU A 147 18.23 11.93 15.69
CA LEU A 147 17.43 11.14 14.75
C LEU A 147 18.31 10.10 14.05
N LYS A 148 18.13 8.83 14.44
CA LYS A 148 18.87 7.70 13.86
C LYS A 148 18.30 7.32 12.49
N LEU A 149 18.83 7.92 11.43
CA LEU A 149 18.54 7.51 10.06
C LEU A 149 19.38 6.27 9.68
N LYS A 150 18.80 5.41 8.83
CA LYS A 150 19.58 4.38 8.14
C LYS A 150 20.44 5.04 7.06
N PRO A 151 21.63 4.51 6.73
CA PRO A 151 22.39 4.95 5.57
C PRO A 151 21.51 5.02 4.32
N PHE A 152 21.63 6.12 3.59
CA PHE A 152 20.83 6.38 2.39
C PHE A 152 21.74 6.85 1.25
N VAL A 153 21.19 6.97 0.06
CA VAL A 153 21.94 7.45 -1.11
C VAL A 153 21.34 8.77 -1.57
N ILE A 154 22.19 9.79 -1.65
CA ILE A 154 21.79 11.09 -2.20
C ILE A 154 22.02 11.04 -3.72
N PRO A 155 20.98 11.22 -4.56
CA PRO A 155 21.16 11.20 -6.01
C PRO A 155 21.92 12.45 -6.49
N LEU A 156 22.87 12.26 -7.40
CA LEU A 156 23.62 13.35 -8.05
C LEU A 156 22.74 14.23 -8.94
N LEU A 157 21.73 13.62 -9.57
CA LEU A 157 20.82 14.22 -10.54
C LEU A 157 19.39 13.81 -10.19
N GLY A 158 18.46 14.77 -10.24
CA GLY A 158 17.04 14.52 -10.04
C GLY A 158 16.62 14.64 -8.57
N THR A 159 15.54 13.93 -8.22
CA THR A 159 14.89 14.04 -6.91
C THR A 159 15.32 12.90 -5.97
N GLY A 160 15.67 13.24 -4.74
CA GLY A 160 15.94 12.31 -3.64
C GLY A 160 14.93 12.47 -2.51
N LYS A 161 14.71 11.42 -1.71
CA LYS A 161 13.81 11.49 -0.55
C LYS A 161 14.38 10.72 0.64
N VAL A 162 14.38 11.37 1.80
CA VAL A 162 14.84 10.79 3.08
C VAL A 162 13.85 11.21 4.16
N GLY A 163 13.04 10.26 4.65
CA GLY A 163 11.95 10.56 5.58
C GLY A 163 10.94 11.54 4.97
N GLN A 164 10.75 12.69 5.62
CA GLN A 164 9.90 13.80 5.15
C GLN A 164 10.64 14.83 4.28
N PHE A 165 11.96 14.71 4.15
CA PHE A 165 12.78 15.63 3.38
C PHE A 165 12.87 15.16 1.92
N ARG A 166 12.64 16.08 0.98
CA ARG A 166 12.88 15.87 -0.46
C ARG A 166 14.04 16.74 -0.89
N SER A 167 14.94 16.22 -1.70
CA SER A 167 16.01 17.00 -2.32
C SER A 167 15.89 16.98 -3.84
N GLU A 168 16.32 18.06 -4.49
CA GLU A 168 16.42 18.19 -5.93
C GLU A 168 17.83 18.66 -6.30
N MET A 169 18.50 17.92 -7.17
CA MET A 169 19.88 18.20 -7.53
C MET A 169 20.08 18.30 -9.03
N GLY A 170 20.86 19.28 -9.46
CA GLY A 170 21.13 19.49 -10.88
C GLY A 170 22.35 20.35 -11.21
N PRO A 171 22.86 20.21 -12.45
CA PRO A 171 23.98 20.97 -12.98
C PRO A 171 23.63 22.44 -13.19
N MET A 172 24.64 23.30 -13.00
CA MET A 172 24.55 24.75 -13.16
C MET A 172 25.52 25.27 -14.23
N PRO A 173 25.42 26.54 -14.68
CA PRO A 173 26.15 27.06 -15.84
C PRO A 173 27.67 26.81 -15.84
N GLY A 174 28.34 26.83 -14.68
CA GLY A 174 29.77 26.54 -14.58
C GLY A 174 30.14 25.13 -15.06
N PHE A 175 29.33 24.14 -14.72
CA PHE A 175 29.54 22.75 -15.15
C PHE A 175 29.37 22.60 -16.67
N TYR A 176 28.37 23.27 -17.25
CA TYR A 176 28.16 23.26 -18.70
C TYR A 176 29.31 23.92 -19.47
N LEU A 177 29.89 25.01 -18.94
CA LEU A 177 31.08 25.64 -19.54
C LEU A 177 32.31 24.72 -19.51
N ALA A 178 32.50 23.96 -18.42
CA ALA A 178 33.58 22.97 -18.35
C ALA A 178 33.41 21.84 -19.37
N LEU A 179 32.16 21.39 -19.59
CA LEU A 179 31.81 20.41 -20.62
C LEU A 179 32.06 20.95 -22.04
N ALA A 180 31.70 22.21 -22.29
CA ALA A 180 31.98 22.88 -23.56
C ALA A 180 33.50 23.01 -23.83
N ALA A 181 34.29 23.36 -22.80
CA ALA A 181 35.75 23.40 -22.90
C ALA A 181 36.35 22.03 -23.27
N ALA A 182 35.87 20.95 -22.64
CA ALA A 182 36.27 19.58 -22.96
C ALA A 182 35.94 19.21 -24.42
N ALA A 183 34.73 19.54 -24.89
CA ALA A 183 34.31 19.26 -26.26
C ALA A 183 35.17 19.99 -27.31
N LEU A 184 35.51 21.27 -27.06
CA LEU A 184 36.37 22.06 -27.94
C LEU A 184 37.78 21.46 -28.05
N LEU A 185 38.35 20.96 -26.95
CA LEU A 185 39.66 20.31 -26.95
C LEU A 185 39.65 18.96 -27.68
N LEU A 186 38.62 18.15 -27.48
CA LEU A 186 38.46 16.89 -28.22
C LEU A 186 38.30 17.16 -29.73
N GLY A 187 37.53 18.20 -30.10
CA GLY A 187 37.42 18.67 -31.48
C GLY A 187 38.75 19.14 -32.06
N GLY A 188 39.56 19.88 -31.29
CA GLY A 188 40.91 20.30 -31.67
C GLY A 188 41.87 19.12 -31.87
N LEU A 189 41.82 18.10 -31.00
CA LEU A 189 42.63 16.90 -31.12
C LEU A 189 42.23 16.07 -32.34
N TRP A 190 40.92 15.96 -32.60
CA TRP A 190 40.39 15.30 -33.78
C TRP A 190 40.81 16.01 -35.07
N LEU A 191 40.79 17.35 -35.11
CA LEU A 191 41.26 18.16 -36.25
C LEU A 191 42.73 17.93 -36.60
N ILE A 192 43.58 17.65 -35.61
CA ILE A 192 45.00 17.36 -35.81
C ILE A 192 45.22 15.92 -36.26
N ARG A 193 44.38 14.97 -35.81
CA ARG A 193 44.50 13.54 -36.15
C ARG A 193 43.77 13.14 -37.44
N SER A 194 42.78 13.89 -37.89
CA SER A 194 41.99 13.56 -39.07
C SER A 194 42.68 14.01 -40.37
N ARG A 195 42.66 13.16 -41.41
CA ARG A 195 43.22 13.51 -42.74
C ARG A 195 42.27 14.40 -43.57
N ARG A 196 40.98 14.48 -43.23
CA ARG A 196 39.95 15.28 -43.93
C ARG A 196 39.53 16.50 -43.10
N LEU A 197 39.46 17.68 -43.74
CA LEU A 197 38.86 18.90 -43.16
C LEU A 197 37.35 18.79 -43.28
N SER A 198 36.67 18.23 -42.29
CA SER A 198 35.24 18.46 -42.11
C SER A 198 35.05 19.22 -40.80
N GLY A 199 35.29 20.53 -40.85
CA GLY A 199 35.21 21.46 -39.72
C GLY A 199 33.80 21.66 -39.13
N GLY A 200 32.81 20.87 -39.53
CA GLY A 200 31.43 20.98 -39.03
C GLY A 200 31.15 20.21 -37.74
N ALA A 201 31.81 19.07 -37.51
CA ALA A 201 31.36 18.13 -36.46
C ALA A 201 31.67 18.60 -35.02
N GLY A 202 32.82 19.24 -34.80
CA GLY A 202 33.23 19.70 -33.45
C GLY A 202 32.51 20.98 -33.00
N LEU A 203 32.25 21.91 -33.93
CA LEU A 203 31.52 23.14 -33.65
C LEU A 203 30.01 22.88 -33.51
N ALA A 204 29.46 21.95 -34.30
CA ALA A 204 28.07 21.50 -34.18
C ALA A 204 27.82 20.78 -32.86
N ALA A 205 28.76 19.97 -32.34
CA ALA A 205 28.64 19.36 -31.03
C ALA A 205 28.68 20.39 -29.88
N ALA A 206 29.51 21.42 -29.99
CA ALA A 206 29.58 22.51 -28.99
C ALA A 206 28.33 23.42 -29.02
N LEU A 207 27.78 23.71 -30.21
CA LEU A 207 26.54 24.49 -30.36
C LEU A 207 25.28 23.69 -30.00
N ALA A 208 25.24 22.39 -30.30
CA ALA A 208 24.13 21.50 -29.93
C ALA A 208 24.02 21.25 -28.42
N PHE A 209 25.14 21.35 -27.68
CA PHE A 209 25.14 21.25 -26.22
C PHE A 209 24.86 22.60 -25.53
N ALA A 210 25.22 23.73 -26.14
CA ALA A 210 24.81 25.05 -25.65
C ALA A 210 23.29 25.29 -25.81
N SER A 211 22.65 24.63 -26.77
CA SER A 211 21.19 24.64 -26.98
C SER A 211 20.40 23.66 -26.10
N LEU A 212 21.06 22.90 -25.21
CA LEU A 212 20.42 22.01 -24.24
C LEU A 212 20.17 22.69 -22.88
N ALA A 213 20.48 23.98 -22.74
CA ALA A 213 19.82 24.77 -21.71
C ALA A 213 18.33 24.76 -22.02
N PRO A 214 17.43 24.29 -21.12
CA PRO A 214 16.01 24.42 -21.35
C PRO A 214 15.73 25.92 -21.44
N ALA A 215 15.52 26.41 -22.65
CA ALA A 215 14.85 27.67 -22.85
C ALA A 215 13.43 27.44 -22.35
N ALA A 216 13.21 27.68 -21.06
CA ALA A 216 11.89 27.98 -20.56
C ALA A 216 11.46 29.24 -21.30
N SER A 217 10.78 29.09 -22.43
CA SER A 217 10.02 30.18 -23.01
C SER A 217 9.04 30.57 -21.92
N ALA A 218 9.28 31.71 -21.24
CA ALA A 218 8.40 32.19 -20.20
C ALA A 218 7.01 32.35 -20.83
N ARG A 219 6.07 31.47 -20.45
CA ARG A 219 4.70 31.55 -20.93
C ARG A 219 4.12 32.88 -20.46
N PRO A 220 3.40 33.63 -21.31
CA PRO A 220 2.76 34.86 -20.86
C PRO A 220 1.78 34.55 -19.73
N SER A 221 1.72 35.43 -18.72
CA SER A 221 0.72 35.32 -17.65
C SER A 221 -0.69 35.52 -18.22
N LEU A 222 -1.65 34.74 -17.75
CA LEU A 222 -3.07 34.88 -18.14
C LEU A 222 -3.73 36.11 -17.50
N GLN A 223 -3.31 36.51 -16.30
CA GLN A 223 -3.99 37.53 -15.50
C GLN A 223 -4.18 38.87 -16.24
N PRO A 224 -3.18 39.43 -16.94
CA PRO A 224 -3.35 40.69 -17.66
C PRO A 224 -4.38 40.64 -18.81
N LEU A 225 -4.70 39.45 -19.35
CA LEU A 225 -5.79 39.32 -20.34
C LEU A 225 -7.16 39.35 -19.64
N LEU A 226 -7.29 38.66 -18.51
CA LEU A 226 -8.51 38.68 -17.70
C LEU A 226 -8.82 40.07 -17.14
N ASP A 227 -7.78 40.81 -16.73
CA ASP A 227 -7.94 42.15 -16.17
C ASP A 227 -8.45 43.15 -17.21
N ARG A 228 -7.97 43.04 -18.46
CA ARG A 228 -8.37 43.90 -19.58
C ARG A 228 -9.75 43.57 -20.16
N ALA A 229 -10.21 42.34 -19.99
CA ALA A 229 -11.53 41.93 -20.47
C ALA A 229 -12.66 42.72 -19.78
N VAL A 230 -13.68 43.06 -20.55
CA VAL A 230 -14.90 43.74 -20.09
C VAL A 230 -15.83 42.71 -19.43
N PRO A 231 -16.55 43.04 -18.34
CA PRO A 231 -17.56 42.14 -17.78
C PRO A 231 -18.58 41.68 -18.85
N GLY A 232 -18.81 40.38 -18.94
CA GLY A 232 -19.66 39.73 -19.94
C GLY A 232 -18.95 39.37 -21.26
N GLU A 233 -17.70 39.78 -21.44
CA GLU A 233 -16.93 39.49 -22.66
C GLU A 233 -16.62 38.00 -22.81
N THR A 234 -16.53 37.55 -24.07
CA THR A 234 -15.98 36.25 -24.43
C THR A 234 -14.50 36.38 -24.80
N LEU A 235 -13.63 35.81 -23.98
CA LEU A 235 -12.19 35.73 -24.21
C LEU A 235 -11.84 34.37 -24.83
N ASP A 236 -11.45 34.36 -26.10
CA ASP A 236 -10.94 33.16 -26.78
C ASP A 236 -9.42 33.10 -26.72
N LEU A 237 -8.90 32.08 -26.04
CA LEU A 237 -7.48 31.81 -25.83
C LEU A 237 -6.87 30.94 -26.94
N GLY A 238 -7.67 30.44 -27.88
CA GLY A 238 -7.23 29.52 -28.93
C GLY A 238 -6.51 28.29 -28.35
N SER A 239 -5.34 27.97 -28.89
CA SER A 239 -4.47 26.86 -28.44
C SER A 239 -3.21 27.34 -27.71
N ALA A 240 -3.18 28.61 -27.29
CA ALA A 240 -2.01 29.21 -26.64
C ALA A 240 -1.76 28.65 -25.24
N SER A 241 -0.52 28.80 -24.75
CA SER A 241 -0.11 28.39 -23.40
C SER A 241 0.18 29.60 -22.53
N TYR A 242 -0.42 29.62 -21.34
CA TYR A 242 -0.32 30.70 -20.36
C TYR A 242 0.22 30.18 -19.03
N ALA A 243 0.92 31.05 -18.31
CA ALA A 243 1.26 30.81 -16.91
C ALA A 243 0.09 31.22 -16.00
N GLY A 244 -0.29 30.32 -15.10
CA GLY A 244 -1.09 30.62 -13.90
C GLY A 244 -0.18 30.78 -12.66
N PRO A 245 -0.74 30.89 -11.45
CA PRO A 245 -2.16 30.99 -11.10
C PRO A 245 -2.89 32.18 -11.73
N ALA A 246 -4.21 32.08 -11.91
CA ALA A 246 -5.05 33.19 -12.37
C ALA A 246 -6.39 33.24 -11.61
N VAL A 247 -6.98 34.44 -11.54
CA VAL A 247 -8.25 34.71 -10.87
C VAL A 247 -9.23 35.42 -11.81
N ILE A 248 -10.42 34.85 -11.95
CA ILE A 248 -11.55 35.44 -12.67
C ILE A 248 -12.49 36.09 -11.65
N ALA A 249 -12.34 37.40 -11.50
CA ALA A 249 -13.07 38.22 -10.52
C ALA A 249 -14.22 39.04 -11.14
N LYS A 250 -14.57 38.79 -12.40
CA LYS A 250 -15.71 39.40 -13.09
C LYS A 250 -16.39 38.36 -13.99
N ALA A 251 -17.68 38.55 -14.30
CA ALA A 251 -18.40 37.64 -15.19
C ALA A 251 -17.73 37.61 -16.57
N LEU A 252 -17.31 36.44 -17.04
CA LEU A 252 -16.61 36.26 -18.32
C LEU A 252 -16.93 34.89 -18.91
N THR A 253 -16.87 34.80 -20.24
CA THR A 253 -16.80 33.52 -20.94
C THR A 253 -15.37 33.31 -21.43
N VAL A 254 -14.64 32.34 -20.89
CA VAL A 254 -13.27 32.01 -21.29
C VAL A 254 -13.28 30.71 -22.08
N LYS A 255 -12.92 30.79 -23.36
CA LYS A 255 -12.90 29.63 -24.27
C LYS A 255 -11.50 29.35 -24.77
N GLY A 256 -11.25 28.11 -25.15
CA GLY A 256 -10.06 27.72 -25.88
C GLY A 256 -10.29 26.47 -26.72
N SER A 257 -9.43 26.28 -27.71
CA SER A 257 -9.30 25.04 -28.49
C SER A 257 -8.17 24.17 -27.92
N GLY A 258 -8.17 23.99 -26.59
CA GLY A 258 -7.12 23.30 -25.84
C GLY A 258 -6.07 24.22 -25.24
N ALA A 259 -6.37 25.52 -25.06
CA ALA A 259 -5.48 26.46 -24.38
C ALA A 259 -4.99 25.89 -23.04
N LEU A 260 -3.67 25.96 -22.80
CA LEU A 260 -3.03 25.46 -21.59
C LEU A 260 -2.87 26.60 -20.58
N ILE A 261 -3.33 26.40 -19.36
CA ILE A 261 -3.03 27.23 -18.21
C ILE A 261 -2.23 26.36 -17.24
N ASP A 262 -0.94 26.67 -17.09
CA ASP A 262 -0.02 25.89 -16.27
C ASP A 262 0.29 26.64 -14.96
N GLY A 263 -0.09 26.04 -13.83
CA GLY A 263 0.15 26.58 -12.49
C GLY A 263 1.60 26.42 -11.99
N GLY A 264 2.48 25.75 -12.76
CA GLY A 264 3.89 25.61 -12.42
C GLY A 264 4.16 24.77 -11.17
N GLY A 265 3.21 23.94 -10.75
CA GLY A 265 3.30 23.10 -9.56
C GLY A 265 3.10 23.87 -8.24
N ARG A 266 2.45 25.03 -8.27
CA ARG A 266 2.23 25.88 -7.09
C ARG A 266 0.78 26.39 -7.04
N GLY A 267 0.18 26.32 -5.85
CA GLY A 267 -1.14 26.91 -5.61
C GLY A 267 -2.27 26.29 -6.45
N THR A 268 -3.37 27.03 -6.53
CA THR A 268 -4.50 26.70 -7.41
C THR A 268 -4.28 27.28 -8.80
N VAL A 269 -4.52 26.51 -9.87
CA VAL A 269 -4.25 26.93 -11.25
C VAL A 269 -5.20 28.05 -11.70
N LEU A 270 -6.50 27.88 -11.49
CA LEU A 270 -7.52 28.87 -11.83
C LEU A 270 -8.55 29.01 -10.70
N THR A 271 -8.80 30.24 -10.26
CA THR A 271 -9.83 30.57 -9.27
C THR A 271 -10.94 31.41 -9.91
N VAL A 272 -12.19 31.06 -9.66
CA VAL A 272 -13.38 31.79 -10.11
C VAL A 272 -14.13 32.34 -8.90
N SER A 273 -14.14 33.66 -8.76
CA SER A 273 -14.80 34.36 -7.65
C SER A 273 -16.01 35.20 -8.08
N ALA A 274 -16.22 35.40 -9.38
CA ALA A 274 -17.40 36.08 -9.90
C ALA A 274 -18.48 35.12 -10.45
N PRO A 275 -19.77 35.44 -10.23
CA PRO A 275 -20.86 34.62 -10.73
C PRO A 275 -20.99 34.69 -12.26
N GLY A 276 -21.66 33.70 -12.84
CA GLY A 276 -21.99 33.69 -14.28
C GLY A 276 -20.79 33.47 -15.21
N VAL A 277 -19.68 32.94 -14.69
CA VAL A 277 -18.49 32.62 -15.48
C VAL A 277 -18.68 31.32 -16.25
N VAL A 278 -18.29 31.31 -17.52
CA VAL A 278 -18.31 30.12 -18.38
C VAL A 278 -16.88 29.78 -18.78
N LEU A 279 -16.45 28.54 -18.57
CA LEU A 279 -15.16 28.00 -18.97
C LEU A 279 -15.37 26.88 -19.99
N GLU A 280 -14.71 26.93 -21.14
CA GLU A 280 -14.92 25.95 -22.20
C GLU A 280 -13.62 25.57 -22.92
N GLY A 281 -13.30 24.28 -23.01
CA GLY A 281 -12.19 23.79 -23.84
C GLY A 281 -10.77 24.16 -23.35
N LEU A 282 -10.60 24.33 -22.04
CA LEU A 282 -9.32 24.69 -21.42
C LEU A 282 -8.60 23.47 -20.82
N THR A 283 -7.28 23.49 -20.86
CA THR A 283 -6.42 22.56 -20.12
C THR A 283 -5.82 23.27 -18.91
N LEU A 284 -6.09 22.78 -17.70
CA LEU A 284 -5.50 23.29 -16.46
C LEU A 284 -4.50 22.26 -15.94
N ARG A 285 -3.23 22.65 -15.80
CA ARG A 285 -2.16 21.72 -15.44
C ARG A 285 -1.34 22.20 -14.25
N GLY A 286 -0.90 21.25 -13.42
CA GLY A 286 0.19 21.47 -12.49
C GLY A 286 -0.20 22.36 -11.31
N SER A 287 -1.21 21.94 -10.55
CA SER A 287 -1.51 22.57 -9.25
C SER A 287 -0.36 22.32 -8.25
N GLY A 288 -0.38 23.01 -7.13
CA GLY A 288 0.46 22.70 -5.98
C GLY A 288 0.12 21.38 -5.28
N GLU A 289 0.86 21.06 -4.22
CA GLU A 289 0.75 19.82 -3.44
C GLU A 289 0.22 20.04 -2.00
N SER A 290 -0.24 21.25 -1.66
CA SER A 290 -0.73 21.54 -0.31
C SER A 290 -2.16 21.02 -0.11
N LEU A 291 -2.29 19.94 0.67
CA LEU A 291 -3.59 19.45 1.13
C LEU A 291 -4.31 20.46 2.04
N LEU A 292 -3.55 21.29 2.77
CA LEU A 292 -4.11 22.31 3.68
C LEU A 292 -4.67 23.51 2.90
N ALA A 293 -3.98 23.97 1.86
CA ALA A 293 -4.45 25.06 1.01
C ALA A 293 -5.48 24.58 -0.04
N GLU A 294 -5.61 23.26 -0.18
CA GLU A 294 -6.50 22.60 -1.14
C GLU A 294 -6.19 23.05 -2.56
N ASP A 295 -4.90 22.94 -2.92
CA ASP A 295 -4.39 23.34 -4.23
C ASP A 295 -5.15 22.60 -5.33
N SER A 296 -5.90 23.37 -6.14
CA SER A 296 -6.86 22.83 -7.10
C SER A 296 -6.48 23.16 -8.54
N GLY A 297 -6.96 22.36 -9.50
CA GLY A 297 -6.98 22.77 -10.90
C GLY A 297 -7.93 23.95 -11.09
N LEU A 298 -9.16 23.80 -10.60
CA LEU A 298 -10.20 24.84 -10.62
C LEU A 298 -10.82 25.01 -9.24
N LYS A 299 -10.79 26.23 -8.70
CA LYS A 299 -11.50 26.58 -7.47
C LYS A 299 -12.64 27.54 -7.81
N VAL A 300 -13.87 27.24 -7.38
CA VAL A 300 -15.07 28.02 -7.63
C VAL A 300 -15.70 28.39 -6.30
N SER A 301 -15.87 29.69 -6.03
CA SER A 301 -16.40 30.18 -4.75
C SER A 301 -17.71 30.98 -4.90
N THR A 302 -18.47 30.74 -5.96
CA THR A 302 -19.59 31.59 -6.39
C THR A 302 -20.58 30.82 -7.27
N ALA A 303 -21.81 31.32 -7.37
CA ALA A 303 -22.91 30.66 -8.05
C ALA A 303 -22.91 30.83 -9.57
N GLY A 304 -23.60 29.92 -10.27
CA GLY A 304 -23.88 30.04 -11.70
C GLY A 304 -22.66 29.88 -12.61
N VAL A 305 -21.62 29.19 -12.15
CA VAL A 305 -20.41 28.91 -12.95
C VAL A 305 -20.62 27.64 -13.76
N THR A 306 -20.27 27.69 -15.05
CA THR A 306 -20.34 26.55 -15.97
C THR A 306 -18.97 26.22 -16.52
N ALA A 307 -18.51 24.99 -16.33
CA ALA A 307 -17.26 24.46 -16.83
C ALA A 307 -17.54 23.28 -17.78
N ARG A 308 -17.10 23.37 -19.03
CA ARG A 308 -17.36 22.36 -20.06
C ARG A 308 -16.11 21.97 -20.80
N ARG A 309 -15.96 20.69 -21.13
CA ARG A 309 -14.84 20.17 -21.93
C ARG A 309 -13.48 20.61 -21.38
N LEU A 310 -13.35 20.62 -20.06
CA LEU A 310 -12.09 20.95 -19.40
C LEU A 310 -11.20 19.71 -19.31
N ARG A 311 -9.90 19.94 -19.33
CA ARG A 311 -8.89 18.90 -19.10
C ARG A 311 -7.98 19.31 -17.95
N LEU A 312 -8.14 18.66 -16.82
CA LEU A 312 -7.32 18.91 -15.63
C LEU A 312 -6.27 17.81 -15.52
N GLU A 313 -4.99 18.19 -15.44
CA GLU A 313 -3.87 17.25 -15.44
C GLU A 313 -2.87 17.57 -14.34
N ASP A 314 -2.34 16.54 -13.68
CA ASP A 314 -1.35 16.70 -12.61
C ASP A 314 -1.85 17.65 -11.51
N VAL A 315 -3.11 17.46 -11.10
CA VAL A 315 -3.78 18.29 -10.09
C VAL A 315 -3.98 17.52 -8.78
N LEU A 316 -3.75 18.19 -7.64
CA LEU A 316 -3.96 17.59 -6.32
C LEU A 316 -5.46 17.46 -6.06
N PHE A 317 -6.17 18.57 -6.10
CA PHE A 317 -7.63 18.61 -6.20
C PHE A 317 -8.01 18.99 -7.64
N GLY A 318 -9.00 18.33 -8.22
CA GLY A 318 -9.42 18.67 -9.58
C GLY A 318 -10.22 19.96 -9.59
N VAL A 319 -11.50 19.85 -9.25
CA VAL A 319 -12.43 20.95 -9.07
C VAL A 319 -12.83 21.02 -7.61
N PHE A 320 -12.65 22.19 -6.99
CA PHE A 320 -13.23 22.49 -5.69
C PHE A 320 -14.27 23.61 -5.82
N ALA A 321 -15.54 23.24 -5.72
CA ALA A 321 -16.68 24.14 -5.78
C ALA A 321 -17.26 24.33 -4.36
N SER A 322 -17.16 25.54 -3.82
CA SER A 322 -17.65 25.90 -2.49
C SER A 322 -18.63 27.06 -2.59
N ASN A 323 -19.82 26.97 -1.99
CA ASN A 323 -20.86 28.00 -2.11
C ASN A 323 -21.20 28.33 -3.59
N ALA A 324 -21.17 27.31 -4.44
CA ALA A 324 -21.28 27.39 -5.88
C ALA A 324 -22.61 26.81 -6.36
N ALA A 325 -23.71 27.39 -5.90
CA ALA A 325 -25.04 26.94 -6.28
C ALA A 325 -25.24 26.99 -7.81
N GLY A 326 -25.80 25.92 -8.38
CA GLY A 326 -25.99 25.77 -9.82
C GLY A 326 -24.68 25.56 -10.59
N PHE A 327 -23.59 25.13 -9.94
CA PHE A 327 -22.34 24.81 -10.63
C PHE A 327 -22.52 23.64 -11.60
N VAL A 328 -21.99 23.79 -12.80
CA VAL A 328 -22.06 22.79 -13.87
C VAL A 328 -20.65 22.38 -14.28
N LEU A 329 -20.38 21.07 -14.26
CA LEU A 329 -19.16 20.46 -14.82
C LEU A 329 -19.57 19.40 -15.84
N GLU A 330 -19.29 19.64 -17.12
CA GLU A 330 -19.73 18.76 -18.21
C GLU A 330 -18.58 18.33 -19.11
N ASP A 331 -18.62 17.07 -19.57
CA ASP A 331 -17.74 16.49 -20.59
C ASP A 331 -16.24 16.72 -20.33
N SER A 332 -15.83 16.72 -19.06
CA SER A 332 -14.47 17.08 -18.63
C SER A 332 -13.66 15.88 -18.17
N VAL A 333 -12.33 15.95 -18.34
CA VAL A 333 -11.38 14.90 -17.92
C VAL A 333 -10.51 15.43 -16.80
N LEU A 334 -10.50 14.74 -15.66
CA LEU A 334 -9.78 15.14 -14.47
C LEU A 334 -8.80 14.02 -14.07
N VAL A 335 -7.50 14.31 -14.12
CA VAL A 335 -6.43 13.37 -13.81
C VAL A 335 -5.60 13.90 -12.65
N GLY A 336 -5.65 13.17 -11.53
CA GLY A 336 -4.94 13.52 -10.31
C GLY A 336 -3.42 13.38 -10.40
N LYS A 337 -2.70 14.00 -9.46
CA LYS A 337 -1.25 13.78 -9.30
C LYS A 337 -0.93 12.31 -9.00
N SER A 338 0.20 11.83 -9.49
CA SER A 338 0.71 10.48 -9.20
C SER A 338 1.23 10.38 -7.77
N LEU A 339 0.31 10.20 -6.82
CA LEU A 339 0.56 10.10 -5.38
C LEU A 339 -0.06 8.82 -4.82
N GLU A 340 0.39 8.41 -3.63
CA GLU A 340 -0.29 7.36 -2.84
C GLU A 340 -1.69 7.81 -2.43
N LEU A 341 -2.65 6.88 -2.31
CA LEU A 341 -4.08 7.17 -2.12
C LEU A 341 -4.36 8.14 -0.96
N GLY A 342 -3.66 7.99 0.17
CA GLY A 342 -3.82 8.86 1.35
C GLY A 342 -3.29 10.29 1.16
N ARG A 343 -2.45 10.54 0.16
CA ARG A 343 -1.88 11.86 -0.18
C ARG A 343 -2.60 12.55 -1.34
N ARG A 344 -3.47 11.84 -2.07
CA ARG A 344 -4.27 12.41 -3.16
C ARG A 344 -5.32 13.36 -2.60
N GLY A 345 -5.60 14.44 -3.33
CA GLY A 345 -6.78 15.27 -3.11
C GLY A 345 -7.99 14.71 -3.86
N ASP A 346 -9.12 15.37 -3.66
CA ASP A 346 -10.40 14.99 -4.26
C ASP A 346 -10.49 15.58 -5.68
N LEU A 347 -10.87 14.77 -6.67
CA LEU A 347 -10.97 15.27 -8.05
C LEU A 347 -12.17 16.18 -8.22
N VAL A 348 -13.27 15.89 -7.53
CA VAL A 348 -14.39 16.81 -7.45
C VAL A 348 -14.77 16.91 -5.99
N ARG A 349 -14.69 18.12 -5.45
CA ARG A 349 -15.13 18.44 -4.11
C ARG A 349 -16.16 19.54 -4.20
N VAL A 350 -17.35 19.25 -3.71
CA VAL A 350 -18.46 20.20 -3.65
C VAL A 350 -18.82 20.40 -2.19
N TRP A 351 -18.85 21.67 -1.78
CA TRP A 351 -19.17 22.06 -0.42
C TRP A 351 -20.28 23.10 -0.41
N ASN A 352 -21.36 22.84 0.34
CA ASN A 352 -22.44 23.81 0.58
C ASN A 352 -22.97 24.42 -0.73
N SER A 353 -23.34 23.58 -1.69
CA SER A 353 -23.70 24.02 -3.05
C SER A 353 -24.87 23.21 -3.60
N ASP A 354 -26.02 23.86 -3.74
CA ASP A 354 -27.23 23.22 -4.25
C ASP A 354 -27.30 23.18 -5.78
N ARG A 355 -28.07 22.23 -6.31
CA ARG A 355 -28.38 22.09 -7.75
C ARG A 355 -27.13 21.98 -8.62
N VAL A 356 -26.11 21.29 -8.13
CA VAL A 356 -24.87 21.02 -8.87
C VAL A 356 -25.14 19.96 -9.93
N ARG A 357 -24.58 20.14 -11.13
CA ARG A 357 -24.69 19.19 -12.23
C ARG A 357 -23.30 18.70 -12.65
N LEU A 358 -23.07 17.40 -12.51
CA LEU A 358 -21.86 16.71 -12.97
C LEU A 358 -22.28 15.72 -14.06
N SER A 359 -21.98 16.01 -15.33
CA SER A 359 -22.42 15.19 -16.47
C SER A 359 -21.27 14.80 -17.41
N GLY A 360 -21.15 13.53 -17.80
CA GLY A 360 -20.22 13.14 -18.87
C GLY A 360 -18.72 13.24 -18.50
N ASN A 361 -18.36 13.33 -17.22
CA ASN A 361 -16.98 13.55 -16.81
C ASN A 361 -16.22 12.24 -16.60
N ARG A 362 -14.90 12.27 -16.82
CA ARG A 362 -13.99 11.16 -16.51
C ARG A 362 -13.00 11.56 -15.43
N LEU A 363 -12.98 10.82 -14.34
CA LEU A 363 -12.17 11.09 -13.14
C LEU A 363 -11.22 9.92 -12.90
N GLU A 364 -9.92 10.20 -12.87
CA GLU A 364 -8.86 9.19 -12.75
C GLU A 364 -7.78 9.60 -11.75
N GLY A 365 -7.41 8.67 -10.87
CA GLY A 365 -6.18 8.79 -10.09
C GLY A 365 -6.21 9.84 -8.97
N GLY A 366 -7.39 10.27 -8.51
CA GLY A 366 -7.52 11.06 -7.28
C GLY A 366 -8.04 10.26 -6.09
N ARG A 367 -8.44 10.96 -5.02
CA ARG A 367 -8.97 10.34 -3.81
C ARG A 367 -10.47 10.11 -3.92
N ASP A 368 -11.27 11.16 -3.96
CA ASP A 368 -12.73 11.06 -4.00
C ASP A 368 -13.39 11.99 -5.04
N MET A 369 -14.61 11.65 -5.44
CA MET A 369 -15.62 12.62 -5.89
C MET A 369 -16.64 12.77 -4.75
N VAL A 370 -16.84 13.98 -4.25
CA VAL A 370 -17.55 14.17 -2.99
C VAL A 370 -18.44 15.41 -2.99
N LEU A 371 -19.69 15.26 -2.55
CA LEU A 371 -20.67 16.34 -2.37
C LEU A 371 -21.10 16.39 -0.91
N TRP A 372 -20.86 17.54 -0.27
CA TRP A 372 -21.22 17.81 1.12
C TRP A 372 -22.24 18.93 1.22
N PHE A 373 -23.26 18.76 2.07
CA PHE A 373 -24.27 19.78 2.38
C PHE A 373 -24.90 20.35 1.10
N SER A 374 -25.53 19.50 0.30
CA SER A 374 -26.02 19.87 -1.04
C SER A 374 -27.42 19.31 -1.30
N THR A 375 -28.26 20.02 -2.04
CA THR A 375 -29.63 19.57 -2.34
C THR A 375 -29.90 19.58 -3.85
N GLY A 376 -30.61 18.58 -4.35
CA GLY A 376 -31.13 18.56 -5.72
C GLY A 376 -30.05 18.47 -6.79
N SER A 377 -28.90 17.86 -6.47
CA SER A 377 -27.79 17.72 -7.42
C SER A 377 -27.98 16.54 -8.36
N VAL A 378 -27.46 16.67 -9.59
CA VAL A 378 -27.54 15.63 -10.64
C VAL A 378 -26.13 15.18 -11.00
N VAL A 379 -25.88 13.88 -10.88
CA VAL A 379 -24.61 13.23 -11.25
C VAL A 379 -24.93 12.17 -12.29
N GLU A 380 -24.61 12.40 -13.56
CA GLU A 380 -25.03 11.52 -14.65
C GLU A 380 -23.91 11.21 -15.65
N ARG A 381 -23.89 9.98 -16.19
CA ARG A 381 -22.96 9.61 -17.28
C ARG A 381 -21.47 9.87 -16.99
N ASN A 382 -21.07 9.87 -15.71
CA ASN A 382 -19.66 10.04 -15.33
C ASN A 382 -18.96 8.69 -15.18
N GLU A 383 -17.65 8.67 -15.41
CA GLU A 383 -16.75 7.56 -15.10
C GLU A 383 -15.78 7.96 -14.00
N ALA A 384 -15.76 7.23 -12.88
CA ALA A 384 -14.81 7.46 -11.80
C ALA A 384 -14.09 6.16 -11.41
N PHE A 385 -12.76 6.17 -11.47
CA PHE A 385 -11.97 4.96 -11.21
C PHE A 385 -10.59 5.22 -10.58
N GLY A 386 -10.10 4.19 -9.88
CA GLY A 386 -8.78 4.20 -9.24
C GLY A 386 -8.67 5.11 -8.00
N GLY A 387 -9.81 5.45 -7.39
CA GLY A 387 -9.90 6.26 -6.18
C GLY A 387 -10.38 5.48 -4.94
N ARG A 388 -10.60 6.20 -3.85
CA ARG A 388 -11.19 5.66 -2.62
C ARG A 388 -12.70 5.62 -2.76
N TYR A 389 -13.36 6.77 -2.89
CA TYR A 389 -14.79 6.86 -3.18
C TYR A 389 -15.02 7.32 -4.62
N GLY A 390 -15.64 6.47 -5.44
CA GLY A 390 -16.06 6.84 -6.79
C GLY A 390 -17.07 7.99 -6.77
N LEU A 391 -17.97 8.00 -5.78
CA LEU A 391 -18.81 9.14 -5.38
C LEU A 391 -19.14 9.01 -3.88
N HIS A 392 -19.17 10.14 -3.17
CA HIS A 392 -19.51 10.18 -1.75
C HIS A 392 -20.48 11.33 -1.46
N PHE A 393 -21.59 10.99 -0.82
CA PHE A 393 -22.55 11.95 -0.30
C PHE A 393 -22.48 12.04 1.23
N MET A 394 -22.35 13.26 1.73
CA MET A 394 -22.49 13.58 3.14
C MET A 394 -23.52 14.70 3.28
N TYR A 395 -24.64 14.44 3.96
CA TYR A 395 -25.72 15.42 4.12
C TYR A 395 -26.19 15.99 2.77
N THR A 396 -26.40 15.11 1.77
CA THR A 396 -26.83 15.50 0.43
C THR A 396 -28.20 14.92 0.11
N ASN A 397 -29.19 15.78 -0.12
CA ASN A 397 -30.59 15.36 -0.24
C ASN A 397 -31.15 15.54 -1.65
N GLY A 398 -32.08 14.68 -2.04
CA GLY A 398 -32.78 14.82 -3.32
C GLY A 398 -31.89 14.68 -4.55
N ALA A 399 -30.73 14.02 -4.43
CA ALA A 399 -29.79 13.88 -5.54
C ALA A 399 -30.20 12.75 -6.50
N ARG A 400 -29.95 12.96 -7.80
CA ARG A 400 -30.14 11.94 -8.84
C ARG A 400 -28.80 11.49 -9.38
N VAL A 401 -28.54 10.19 -9.31
CA VAL A 401 -27.32 9.56 -9.83
C VAL A 401 -27.71 8.55 -10.91
N THR A 402 -27.44 8.88 -12.17
CA THR A 402 -27.94 8.11 -13.32
C THR A 402 -26.86 7.74 -14.32
N GLU A 403 -26.79 6.48 -14.75
CA GLU A 403 -25.94 6.04 -15.86
C GLU A 403 -24.44 6.28 -15.65
N ASN A 404 -23.97 6.28 -14.38
CA ASN A 404 -22.55 6.43 -14.06
C ASN A 404 -21.84 5.07 -14.04
N VAL A 405 -20.53 5.09 -14.24
CA VAL A 405 -19.64 3.93 -14.11
C VAL A 405 -18.63 4.19 -13.01
N PHE A 406 -18.79 3.47 -11.91
CA PHE A 406 -17.82 3.41 -10.82
C PHE A 406 -17.07 2.09 -10.93
N ARG A 407 -15.75 2.14 -11.13
CA ARG A 407 -14.95 0.92 -11.27
C ARG A 407 -13.61 1.02 -10.59
N ASP A 408 -13.11 -0.11 -10.10
CA ASP A 408 -11.73 -0.21 -9.58
C ASP A 408 -11.45 0.81 -8.44
N ASN A 409 -12.49 1.25 -7.71
CA ASN A 409 -12.40 2.08 -6.51
C ASN A 409 -12.43 1.22 -5.24
N SER A 410 -11.98 1.73 -4.09
CA SER A 410 -12.20 1.06 -2.79
C SER A 410 -13.70 0.96 -2.45
N VAL A 411 -14.46 1.99 -2.81
CA VAL A 411 -15.92 2.08 -2.70
C VAL A 411 -16.47 2.78 -3.95
N GLY A 412 -17.51 2.23 -4.55
CA GLY A 412 -18.16 2.82 -5.72
C GLY A 412 -18.91 4.10 -5.39
N LEU A 413 -20.03 3.98 -4.69
CA LEU A 413 -20.82 5.08 -4.13
C LEU A 413 -21.03 4.85 -2.64
N TYR A 414 -20.81 5.88 -1.82
CA TYR A 414 -21.19 5.85 -0.40
C TYR A 414 -22.15 6.99 -0.08
N VAL A 415 -23.24 6.68 0.62
CA VAL A 415 -24.29 7.63 1.00
C VAL A 415 -24.38 7.70 2.51
N MET A 416 -24.18 8.88 3.07
CA MET A 416 -24.19 9.11 4.52
C MET A 416 -25.11 10.28 4.88
N TYR A 417 -25.96 10.07 5.88
CA TYR A 417 -26.82 11.11 6.47
C TYR A 417 -27.67 11.86 5.44
N SER A 418 -28.16 11.13 4.45
CA SER A 418 -28.73 11.69 3.22
C SER A 418 -30.08 11.05 2.91
N SER A 419 -30.99 11.81 2.30
CA SER A 419 -32.37 11.36 2.08
C SER A 419 -32.92 11.73 0.70
N GLY A 420 -33.80 10.87 0.17
CA GLY A 420 -34.53 11.13 -1.08
C GLY A 420 -33.69 10.97 -2.35
N LEU A 421 -32.71 10.06 -2.35
CA LEU A 421 -31.82 9.87 -3.50
C LEU A 421 -32.42 8.91 -4.52
N VAL A 422 -32.19 9.19 -5.80
CA VAL A 422 -32.57 8.32 -6.92
C VAL A 422 -31.31 7.84 -7.63
N LEU A 423 -31.02 6.54 -7.51
CA LEU A 423 -29.86 5.86 -8.09
C LEU A 423 -30.35 4.93 -9.20
N GLU A 424 -30.16 5.29 -10.47
CA GLU A 424 -30.70 4.53 -11.60
C GLU A 424 -29.68 4.18 -12.67
N ARG A 425 -29.69 2.94 -13.18
CA ARG A 425 -28.88 2.51 -14.33
C ARG A 425 -27.36 2.73 -14.17
N ASN A 426 -26.85 2.76 -12.94
CA ASN A 426 -25.41 2.88 -12.69
C ASN A 426 -24.72 1.51 -12.70
N ARG A 427 -23.42 1.52 -12.98
CA ARG A 427 -22.55 0.34 -12.96
C ARG A 427 -21.51 0.47 -11.84
N PHE A 428 -21.43 -0.54 -10.99
CA PHE A 428 -20.50 -0.66 -9.86
C PHE A 428 -19.64 -1.90 -10.05
N GLU A 429 -18.35 -1.72 -10.32
CA GLU A 429 -17.50 -2.78 -10.86
C GLU A 429 -16.16 -2.93 -10.16
N ARG A 430 -15.82 -4.18 -9.82
CA ARG A 430 -14.47 -4.56 -9.36
C ARG A 430 -13.99 -3.76 -8.14
N HIS A 431 -14.90 -3.40 -7.24
CA HIS A 431 -14.53 -2.79 -5.97
C HIS A 431 -13.94 -3.85 -5.04
N ARG A 432 -12.62 -3.80 -4.84
CA ARG A 432 -11.83 -4.76 -4.07
C ARG A 432 -11.04 -4.06 -2.94
N GLY A 433 -10.34 -4.84 -2.12
CA GLY A 433 -9.60 -4.33 -0.95
C GLY A 433 -10.41 -4.41 0.37
N PRO A 434 -9.96 -3.72 1.43
CA PRO A 434 -10.54 -3.84 2.78
C PRO A 434 -12.03 -3.47 2.85
N SER A 435 -12.46 -2.43 2.13
CA SER A 435 -13.88 -2.07 2.02
C SER A 435 -14.57 -2.85 0.90
N GLY A 436 -14.14 -2.62 -0.35
CA GLY A 436 -14.60 -3.31 -1.56
C GLY A 436 -16.12 -3.25 -1.79
N VAL A 437 -16.74 -2.09 -1.55
CA VAL A 437 -18.21 -1.91 -1.59
C VAL A 437 -18.64 -1.26 -2.91
N GLY A 438 -19.68 -1.77 -3.56
CA GLY A 438 -20.34 -1.10 -4.68
C GLY A 438 -21.14 0.12 -4.23
N LEU A 439 -22.24 -0.10 -3.53
CA LEU A 439 -23.06 0.94 -2.89
C LEU A 439 -23.08 0.74 -1.37
N GLY A 440 -22.62 1.73 -0.63
CA GLY A 440 -22.72 1.75 0.83
C GLY A 440 -23.74 2.77 1.31
N LEU A 441 -24.58 2.39 2.26
CA LEU A 441 -25.56 3.26 2.92
C LEU A 441 -25.26 3.31 4.42
N LYS A 442 -25.23 4.52 4.97
CA LYS A 442 -25.14 4.75 6.40
C LYS A 442 -26.13 5.83 6.83
N GLU A 443 -27.04 5.47 7.74
CA GLU A 443 -28.02 6.39 8.32
C GLU A 443 -28.73 7.24 7.25
N SER A 444 -29.22 6.58 6.19
CA SER A 444 -29.77 7.24 4.99
C SER A 444 -31.14 6.66 4.59
N ASP A 445 -32.03 7.54 4.13
CA ASP A 445 -33.47 7.27 4.02
C ASP A 445 -34.07 7.57 2.66
N SER A 446 -35.22 6.94 2.37
CA SER A 446 -36.04 7.27 1.19
C SER A 446 -35.24 7.15 -0.12
N LEU A 447 -34.35 6.17 -0.21
CA LEU A 447 -33.58 5.90 -1.43
C LEU A 447 -34.38 5.05 -2.41
N THR A 448 -34.27 5.38 -3.70
CA THR A 448 -34.72 4.54 -4.82
C THR A 448 -33.52 4.07 -5.61
N VAL A 449 -33.21 2.78 -5.53
CA VAL A 449 -32.08 2.12 -6.20
C VAL A 449 -32.66 1.20 -7.27
N ARG A 450 -32.63 1.62 -8.53
CA ARG A 450 -33.33 0.94 -9.61
C ARG A 450 -32.47 0.64 -10.83
N ASP A 451 -32.61 -0.55 -11.41
CA ASP A 451 -31.93 -0.95 -12.66
C ASP A 451 -30.39 -0.79 -12.63
N ASN A 452 -29.74 -0.85 -11.47
CA ASN A 452 -28.28 -0.74 -11.38
C ASN A 452 -27.62 -2.12 -11.55
N ALA A 453 -26.38 -2.13 -12.04
CA ALA A 453 -25.56 -3.33 -12.17
C ALA A 453 -24.39 -3.29 -11.18
N PHE A 454 -24.33 -4.28 -10.30
CA PHE A 454 -23.25 -4.50 -9.35
C PHE A 454 -22.51 -5.78 -9.71
N ARG A 455 -21.26 -5.65 -10.15
CA ARG A 455 -20.51 -6.75 -10.72
C ARG A 455 -19.11 -6.89 -10.14
N ASP A 456 -18.75 -8.10 -9.74
CA ASP A 456 -17.39 -8.47 -9.35
C ASP A 456 -16.84 -7.65 -8.16
N ASN A 457 -17.72 -7.21 -7.26
CA ASN A 457 -17.33 -6.48 -6.05
C ASN A 457 -17.14 -7.44 -4.89
N ARG A 458 -16.34 -7.05 -3.89
CA ARG A 458 -16.32 -7.81 -2.62
C ARG A 458 -17.69 -7.77 -1.95
N GLN A 459 -18.35 -6.61 -1.96
CA GLN A 459 -19.74 -6.46 -1.51
C GLN A 459 -20.45 -5.55 -2.51
N ALA A 460 -21.53 -6.03 -3.13
CA ALA A 460 -22.28 -5.19 -4.06
C ALA A 460 -23.01 -4.06 -3.33
N VAL A 461 -23.78 -4.38 -2.29
CA VAL A 461 -24.43 -3.38 -1.42
C VAL A 461 -24.07 -3.64 0.04
N PHE A 462 -23.78 -2.58 0.78
CA PHE A 462 -23.62 -2.60 2.23
C PHE A 462 -24.59 -1.60 2.89
N VAL A 463 -25.40 -2.07 3.84
CA VAL A 463 -26.43 -1.25 4.51
C VAL A 463 -26.19 -1.20 6.01
N ASP A 464 -26.02 0.01 6.54
CA ASP A 464 -25.84 0.30 7.96
C ASP A 464 -26.90 1.31 8.44
N GLN A 465 -27.70 0.92 9.43
CA GLN A 465 -28.76 1.74 10.04
C GLN A 465 -29.59 2.56 9.03
N SER A 466 -29.93 1.97 7.88
CA SER A 466 -30.62 2.64 6.78
C SER A 466 -31.87 1.84 6.40
N PRO A 467 -33.08 2.42 6.51
CA PRO A 467 -33.35 3.79 6.91
C PRO A 467 -33.12 4.05 8.41
N LEU A 468 -32.66 5.26 8.71
CA LEU A 468 -32.56 5.88 10.02
C LEU A 468 -33.95 6.13 10.63
N VAL A 469 -34.89 6.70 9.86
CA VAL A 469 -36.27 6.93 10.31
C VAL A 469 -37.11 5.69 10.06
N ALA A 470 -37.66 5.11 11.12
CA ALA A 470 -38.36 3.82 11.08
C ALA A 470 -39.59 3.76 10.13
N THR A 471 -40.22 4.90 9.84
CA THR A 471 -41.37 4.99 8.92
C THR A 471 -40.95 5.13 7.45
N ASN A 472 -39.70 5.52 7.19
CA ASN A 472 -39.18 5.67 5.84
C ASN A 472 -38.80 4.31 5.27
N ARG A 473 -38.70 4.24 3.94
CA ARG A 473 -38.36 3.02 3.23
C ARG A 473 -37.30 3.27 2.17
N ASN A 474 -36.40 2.32 2.02
CA ASN A 474 -35.46 2.27 0.90
C ASN A 474 -35.91 1.18 -0.08
N LEU A 475 -35.90 1.50 -1.37
CA LEU A 475 -36.39 0.64 -2.45
C LEU A 475 -35.23 0.18 -3.32
N PHE A 476 -35.11 -1.13 -3.51
CA PHE A 476 -34.16 -1.77 -4.40
C PHE A 476 -34.94 -2.57 -5.44
N GLU A 477 -35.01 -2.07 -6.66
CA GLU A 477 -35.85 -2.64 -7.72
C GLU A 477 -35.07 -2.94 -9.00
N GLY A 478 -35.22 -4.14 -9.56
CA GLY A 478 -34.67 -4.43 -10.90
C GLY A 478 -33.15 -4.40 -11.01
N ASN A 479 -32.41 -4.41 -9.89
CA ASN A 479 -30.95 -4.37 -9.90
C ASN A 479 -30.36 -5.75 -10.21
N ALA A 480 -29.17 -5.77 -10.79
CA ALA A 480 -28.41 -6.99 -11.07
C ALA A 480 -27.18 -7.07 -10.16
N PHE A 481 -27.16 -8.05 -9.27
CA PHE A 481 -26.05 -8.38 -8.37
C PHE A 481 -25.36 -9.63 -8.90
N SER A 482 -24.23 -9.48 -9.60
CA SER A 482 -23.56 -10.58 -10.29
C SER A 482 -22.09 -10.79 -9.89
N TYR A 483 -21.69 -12.03 -9.63
CA TYR A 483 -20.30 -12.42 -9.36
C TYR A 483 -19.62 -11.68 -8.21
N ASN A 484 -20.39 -11.17 -7.25
CA ASN A 484 -19.83 -10.49 -6.07
C ASN A 484 -19.47 -11.54 -4.99
N ASP A 485 -18.54 -11.22 -4.09
CA ASP A 485 -18.31 -12.12 -2.93
C ASP A 485 -19.56 -12.10 -2.03
N VAL A 486 -20.21 -10.94 -1.89
CA VAL A 486 -21.51 -10.80 -1.25
C VAL A 486 -22.42 -9.92 -2.11
N GLY A 487 -23.63 -10.40 -2.42
CA GLY A 487 -24.65 -9.62 -3.12
C GLY A 487 -25.11 -8.41 -2.28
N VAL A 488 -25.80 -8.68 -1.17
CA VAL A 488 -26.22 -7.61 -0.23
C VAL A 488 -25.80 -7.99 1.19
N ALA A 489 -25.08 -7.08 1.85
CA ALA A 489 -24.68 -7.19 3.24
C ALA A 489 -25.40 -6.13 4.07
N LEU A 490 -26.01 -6.53 5.20
CA LEU A 490 -26.63 -5.59 6.13
C LEU A 490 -26.11 -5.79 7.55
N MET A 491 -26.13 -4.71 8.34
CA MET A 491 -25.89 -4.78 9.78
C MET A 491 -27.09 -5.41 10.52
N PRO A 492 -26.91 -5.96 11.73
CA PRO A 492 -27.99 -6.57 12.50
C PRO A 492 -29.04 -5.53 12.86
N GLY A 493 -30.32 -5.90 12.72
CA GLY A 493 -31.43 -5.02 13.08
C GLY A 493 -31.80 -3.96 12.03
N VAL A 494 -31.12 -3.93 10.88
CA VAL A 494 -31.58 -3.11 9.74
C VAL A 494 -32.94 -3.62 9.26
N ARG A 495 -33.90 -2.70 9.07
CA ARG A 495 -35.30 -2.93 8.66
C ARG A 495 -35.71 -1.89 7.62
N GLY A 496 -36.92 -1.95 7.06
CA GLY A 496 -37.46 -0.89 6.19
C GLY A 496 -36.90 -0.85 4.76
N ASN A 497 -36.12 -1.85 4.34
CA ASN A 497 -35.66 -1.98 2.96
C ASN A 497 -36.59 -2.94 2.18
N ALA A 498 -36.91 -2.60 0.94
CA ALA A 498 -37.68 -3.45 0.03
C ALA A 498 -36.80 -3.88 -1.15
N PHE A 499 -36.67 -5.19 -1.38
CA PHE A 499 -35.94 -5.77 -2.50
C PHE A 499 -36.93 -6.49 -3.41
N THR A 500 -37.19 -5.90 -4.58
CA THR A 500 -38.17 -6.40 -5.54
C THR A 500 -37.59 -6.56 -6.95
N ALA A 501 -37.95 -7.63 -7.66
CA ALA A 501 -37.55 -7.84 -9.05
C ALA A 501 -36.03 -7.79 -9.32
N ASN A 502 -35.18 -7.98 -8.31
CA ASN A 502 -33.73 -7.96 -8.48
C ASN A 502 -33.21 -9.33 -8.95
N SER A 503 -32.03 -9.35 -9.54
CA SER A 503 -31.34 -10.56 -9.99
C SER A 503 -30.07 -10.80 -9.18
N PHE A 504 -30.03 -11.89 -8.43
CA PHE A 504 -28.88 -12.35 -7.65
C PHE A 504 -28.23 -13.53 -8.38
N ILE A 505 -27.09 -13.27 -9.03
CA ILE A 505 -26.49 -14.17 -10.02
C ILE A 505 -25.06 -14.54 -9.60
N GLU A 506 -24.82 -15.81 -9.31
CA GLU A 506 -23.48 -16.37 -9.11
C GLU A 506 -22.62 -15.55 -8.12
N ASN A 507 -23.25 -14.96 -7.09
CA ASN A 507 -22.52 -14.37 -5.98
C ASN A 507 -22.01 -15.50 -5.09
N LEU A 508 -20.83 -15.33 -4.48
CA LEU A 508 -20.28 -16.32 -3.53
C LEU A 508 -21.24 -16.54 -2.36
N GLN A 509 -21.86 -15.46 -1.90
CA GLN A 509 -22.94 -15.43 -0.93
C GLN A 509 -23.99 -14.42 -1.39
N GLN A 510 -25.27 -14.82 -1.50
CA GLN A 510 -26.31 -13.91 -1.99
C GLN A 510 -26.59 -12.78 -0.99
N ILE A 511 -26.81 -13.15 0.28
CA ILE A 511 -27.16 -12.24 1.38
C ILE A 511 -26.32 -12.55 2.61
N SER A 512 -25.84 -11.52 3.31
CA SER A 512 -25.04 -11.64 4.55
C SER A 512 -25.56 -10.70 5.63
N VAL A 513 -25.49 -11.14 6.89
CA VAL A 513 -25.74 -10.27 8.05
C VAL A 513 -24.48 -10.19 8.91
N ARG A 514 -23.84 -9.02 8.93
CA ARG A 514 -22.59 -8.84 9.66
C ARG A 514 -22.84 -8.86 11.16
N GLY A 515 -22.30 -9.83 11.88
CA GLY A 515 -22.54 -9.99 13.32
C GLY A 515 -23.75 -10.86 13.67
N GLY A 516 -24.39 -11.49 12.67
CA GLY A 516 -25.44 -12.49 12.87
C GLY A 516 -26.85 -11.93 13.09
N GLY A 517 -27.80 -12.82 13.37
CA GLY A 517 -29.23 -12.50 13.53
C GLY A 517 -30.07 -12.83 12.31
N THR A 518 -31.16 -12.08 12.10
CA THR A 518 -32.10 -12.23 10.96
C THR A 518 -32.45 -10.85 10.41
N LEU A 519 -32.87 -10.78 9.16
CA LEU A 519 -33.27 -9.55 8.46
C LEU A 519 -34.78 -9.30 8.54
N ALA A 520 -35.41 -9.72 9.63
CA ALA A 520 -36.83 -9.51 9.87
C ALA A 520 -37.16 -8.01 9.87
N GLY A 521 -38.20 -7.63 9.13
CA GLY A 521 -38.60 -6.24 8.92
C GLY A 521 -38.09 -5.62 7.63
N ASN A 522 -37.48 -6.41 6.74
CA ASN A 522 -37.23 -6.04 5.34
C ASN A 522 -38.12 -6.89 4.43
N ASP A 523 -38.53 -6.31 3.30
CA ASP A 523 -39.44 -6.96 2.35
C ASP A 523 -38.63 -7.54 1.19
N TRP A 524 -38.89 -8.80 0.86
CA TRP A 524 -38.24 -9.53 -0.23
C TRP A 524 -39.34 -10.19 -1.07
N ALA A 525 -39.47 -9.77 -2.32
CA ALA A 525 -40.52 -10.33 -3.19
C ALA A 525 -40.12 -10.29 -4.66
N GLY A 526 -40.28 -11.41 -5.36
CA GLY A 526 -40.13 -11.42 -6.81
C GLY A 526 -38.69 -11.27 -7.26
N ASN A 527 -37.70 -11.69 -6.47
CA ASN A 527 -36.31 -11.66 -6.90
C ASN A 527 -35.92 -12.99 -7.58
N TYR A 528 -35.01 -12.91 -8.54
CA TYR A 528 -34.35 -14.08 -9.13
C TYR A 528 -33.10 -14.43 -8.33
N TRP A 529 -32.89 -15.72 -8.08
CA TRP A 529 -31.76 -16.25 -7.32
C TRP A 529 -31.14 -17.41 -8.12
N SER A 530 -29.88 -17.31 -8.51
CA SER A 530 -29.22 -18.33 -9.34
C SER A 530 -29.05 -19.68 -8.63
N ASP A 531 -29.11 -19.70 -7.30
CA ASP A 531 -29.03 -20.89 -6.45
C ASP A 531 -30.39 -21.41 -5.98
N TYR A 532 -31.50 -20.82 -6.48
CA TYR A 532 -32.84 -21.35 -6.24
C TYR A 532 -33.12 -22.55 -7.16
N ALA A 533 -33.45 -23.68 -6.54
CA ALA A 533 -33.73 -24.95 -7.21
C ALA A 533 -35.21 -25.37 -7.08
N GLY A 534 -36.13 -24.40 -7.01
CA GLY A 534 -37.57 -24.67 -6.92
C GLY A 534 -38.26 -24.81 -8.27
N TYR A 535 -39.47 -25.36 -8.25
CA TYR A 535 -40.38 -25.44 -9.39
C TYR A 535 -41.32 -24.24 -9.40
N GLY A 536 -41.97 -23.97 -10.53
CA GLY A 536 -42.84 -22.79 -10.62
C GLY A 536 -43.94 -22.90 -11.67
N ARG A 537 -44.83 -21.91 -11.64
CA ARG A 537 -45.93 -21.71 -12.59
C ARG A 537 -45.89 -20.24 -13.03
N GLU A 538 -46.13 -19.96 -14.31
CA GLU A 538 -46.14 -18.58 -14.84
C GLU A 538 -44.86 -17.78 -14.53
N GLY A 539 -43.70 -18.45 -14.52
CA GLY A 539 -42.40 -17.80 -14.27
C GLY A 539 -42.08 -17.49 -12.79
N ARG A 540 -42.97 -17.82 -11.85
CA ARG A 540 -42.75 -17.67 -10.40
C ARG A 540 -42.63 -19.03 -9.72
N GLY A 541 -41.74 -19.11 -8.73
CA GLY A 541 -41.56 -20.29 -7.90
C GLY A 541 -42.78 -20.57 -7.02
N THR A 542 -43.15 -21.84 -6.87
CA THR A 542 -44.23 -22.28 -5.97
C THR A 542 -43.74 -22.52 -4.54
N VAL A 543 -42.42 -22.55 -4.32
CA VAL A 543 -41.79 -22.71 -3.01
C VAL A 543 -41.00 -21.44 -2.66
N PRO A 544 -41.11 -20.89 -1.44
CA PRO A 544 -40.34 -19.72 -1.06
C PRO A 544 -38.82 -19.95 -1.14
N TYR A 545 -38.07 -18.95 -1.59
CA TYR A 545 -36.62 -18.95 -1.45
C TYR A 545 -36.23 -18.54 -0.02
N ARG A 546 -35.30 -19.27 0.60
CA ARG A 546 -34.85 -19.03 1.97
C ARG A 546 -33.34 -18.95 2.01
N ALA A 547 -32.81 -17.82 2.50
CA ALA A 547 -31.38 -17.66 2.71
C ALA A 547 -30.96 -18.37 4.03
N GLU A 548 -30.79 -19.69 3.98
CA GLU A 548 -30.62 -20.57 5.15
C GLU A 548 -29.44 -21.56 5.04
N ARG A 549 -28.37 -21.19 4.34
CA ARG A 549 -27.16 -22.04 4.22
C ARG A 549 -26.32 -22.04 5.50
N LEU A 550 -25.97 -23.23 5.99
CA LEU A 550 -25.28 -23.39 7.28
C LEU A 550 -23.87 -22.83 7.24
N VAL A 551 -23.10 -23.16 6.20
CA VAL A 551 -21.69 -22.74 6.10
C VAL A 551 -21.58 -21.23 5.93
N GLU A 552 -22.49 -20.62 5.15
CA GLU A 552 -22.57 -19.17 4.98
C GLU A 552 -22.94 -18.46 6.30
N ARG A 553 -23.87 -19.02 7.07
CA ARG A 553 -24.22 -18.53 8.42
C ARG A 553 -23.04 -18.57 9.38
N LEU A 554 -22.24 -19.64 9.33
CA LEU A 554 -21.01 -19.73 10.11
C LEU A 554 -19.98 -18.70 9.62
N ALA A 555 -19.88 -18.47 8.31
CA ALA A 555 -18.99 -17.49 7.71
C ALA A 555 -19.36 -16.03 8.05
N ASP A 556 -20.64 -15.73 8.27
CA ASP A 556 -21.11 -14.41 8.72
C ASP A 556 -20.57 -14.02 10.11
N SER A 557 -20.47 -15.01 11.02
CA SER A 557 -19.91 -14.80 12.37
C SER A 557 -18.40 -15.01 12.43
N ARG A 558 -17.85 -15.86 11.56
CA ARG A 558 -16.42 -16.15 11.43
C ARG A 558 -15.96 -15.99 9.98
N PRO A 559 -15.60 -14.77 9.55
CA PRO A 559 -15.24 -14.49 8.16
C PRO A 559 -14.12 -15.36 7.59
N ALA A 560 -13.22 -15.86 8.44
CA ALA A 560 -12.15 -16.80 8.04
C ALA A 560 -12.69 -18.12 7.44
N LEU A 561 -13.91 -18.52 7.80
CA LEU A 561 -14.54 -19.73 7.25
C LEU A 561 -14.91 -19.60 5.77
N ARG A 562 -14.91 -18.38 5.22
CA ARG A 562 -15.10 -18.17 3.78
C ARG A 562 -14.06 -18.90 2.93
N PHE A 563 -12.85 -19.11 3.48
CA PHE A 563 -11.81 -19.89 2.81
C PHE A 563 -12.24 -21.34 2.52
N PHE A 564 -13.11 -21.91 3.35
CA PHE A 564 -13.59 -23.28 3.20
C PHE A 564 -14.86 -23.40 2.36
N LEU A 565 -15.41 -22.29 1.86
CA LEU A 565 -16.56 -22.33 0.95
C LEU A 565 -16.20 -23.20 -0.26
N TYR A 566 -17.16 -23.98 -0.73
CA TYR A 566 -17.03 -24.95 -1.83
C TYR A 566 -16.08 -26.13 -1.61
N THR A 567 -15.42 -26.24 -0.46
CA THR A 567 -14.66 -27.47 -0.12
C THR A 567 -15.62 -28.65 0.03
N PRO A 568 -15.16 -29.90 -0.21
CA PRO A 568 -15.98 -31.10 0.00
C PRO A 568 -16.56 -31.17 1.42
N ALA A 569 -15.80 -30.73 2.43
CA ALA A 569 -16.28 -30.67 3.81
C ALA A 569 -17.44 -29.67 3.99
N ALA A 570 -17.33 -28.46 3.42
CA ALA A 570 -18.40 -27.49 3.44
C ALA A 570 -19.65 -28.00 2.69
N GLN A 571 -19.47 -28.65 1.54
CA GLN A 571 -20.57 -29.26 0.79
C GLN A 571 -21.24 -30.40 1.57
N ALA A 572 -20.46 -31.22 2.28
CA ALA A 572 -20.99 -32.28 3.14
C ALA A 572 -21.78 -31.72 4.33
N LEU A 573 -21.28 -30.66 4.97
CA LEU A 573 -22.01 -29.95 6.04
C LEU A 573 -23.31 -29.33 5.53
N GLU A 574 -23.29 -28.73 4.35
CA GLU A 574 -24.47 -28.14 3.73
C GLU A 574 -25.51 -29.21 3.34
N LEU A 575 -25.06 -30.36 2.82
CA LEU A 575 -25.92 -31.51 2.56
C LEU A 575 -26.52 -32.07 3.85
N ALA A 576 -25.72 -32.21 4.91
CA ALA A 576 -26.19 -32.64 6.22
C ALA A 576 -27.24 -31.68 6.79
N ALA A 577 -27.02 -30.36 6.70
CA ALA A 577 -27.97 -29.34 7.15
C ALA A 577 -29.30 -29.36 6.36
N ARG A 578 -29.24 -29.69 5.07
CA ARG A 578 -30.44 -29.86 4.23
C ARG A 578 -31.21 -31.14 4.54
N THR A 579 -30.50 -32.21 4.90
CA THR A 579 -31.08 -33.54 5.14
C THR A 579 -31.65 -33.66 6.54
N PHE A 580 -31.00 -33.08 7.55
CA PHE A 580 -31.36 -33.22 8.95
C PHE A 580 -31.86 -31.89 9.53
N PRO A 581 -33.15 -31.78 9.91
CA PRO A 581 -33.74 -30.55 10.43
C PRO A 581 -33.01 -29.95 11.64
N LEU A 582 -32.31 -30.78 12.44
CA LEU A 582 -31.58 -30.35 13.62
C LEU A 582 -30.43 -29.37 13.32
N PHE A 583 -29.79 -29.48 12.15
CA PHE A 583 -28.67 -28.64 11.75
C PHE A 583 -29.09 -27.48 10.83
N LYS A 584 -30.38 -27.38 10.51
CA LYS A 584 -30.92 -26.38 9.61
C LYS A 584 -30.98 -25.02 10.32
N PRO A 585 -30.23 -24.01 9.89
CA PRO A 585 -30.25 -22.71 10.53
C PRO A 585 -31.58 -21.99 10.26
N LYS A 586 -31.94 -21.05 11.13
CA LYS A 586 -33.05 -20.13 10.84
C LYS A 586 -32.70 -19.28 9.61
N PRO A 587 -33.65 -19.08 8.67
CA PRO A 587 -33.41 -18.26 7.48
C PRO A 587 -33.09 -16.82 7.87
N LEU A 588 -32.13 -16.22 7.17
CA LEU A 588 -31.81 -14.80 7.29
C LEU A 588 -32.98 -13.95 6.79
N MET A 589 -33.55 -14.36 5.66
CA MET A 589 -34.73 -13.79 5.03
C MET A 589 -35.43 -14.87 4.19
N THR A 590 -36.66 -14.56 3.79
CA THR A 590 -37.48 -15.39 2.91
C THR A 590 -38.05 -14.50 1.80
N ASP A 591 -37.93 -14.94 0.55
CA ASP A 591 -38.67 -14.40 -0.59
C ASP A 591 -39.80 -15.38 -0.92
N GLU A 592 -41.04 -14.94 -0.71
CA GLU A 592 -42.24 -15.77 -0.88
C GLU A 592 -42.58 -16.04 -2.36
N THR A 593 -42.06 -15.22 -3.28
CA THR A 593 -42.44 -15.29 -4.70
C THR A 593 -41.24 -15.21 -5.63
N PRO A 594 -40.22 -16.08 -5.46
CA PRO A 594 -38.98 -15.99 -6.24
C PRO A 594 -39.26 -16.17 -7.74
N LEU A 595 -38.50 -15.49 -8.59
CA LEU A 595 -38.58 -15.65 -10.04
C LEU A 595 -37.78 -16.88 -10.49
N LEU A 596 -38.33 -17.62 -11.46
CA LEU A 596 -37.64 -18.78 -12.07
C LEU A 596 -36.56 -18.37 -13.08
N GLN A 597 -36.67 -17.17 -13.65
CA GLN A 597 -35.74 -16.66 -14.64
C GLN A 597 -35.31 -15.24 -14.29
N ALA A 598 -34.06 -14.92 -14.58
CA ALA A 598 -33.55 -13.58 -14.44
C ALA A 598 -34.31 -12.65 -15.40
N PRO A 599 -34.78 -11.47 -14.95
CA PRO A 599 -35.21 -10.40 -15.83
C PRO A 599 -34.20 -10.16 -16.97
N ALA A 600 -34.69 -9.98 -18.21
CA ALA A 600 -33.88 -9.89 -19.43
C ALA A 600 -32.76 -8.81 -19.40
N ARG A 601 -32.87 -7.81 -18.51
CA ARG A 601 -31.91 -6.71 -18.34
C ARG A 601 -30.75 -7.02 -17.37
N ALA A 602 -30.68 -8.21 -16.80
CA ALA A 602 -29.68 -8.55 -15.78
C ALA A 602 -28.22 -8.59 -16.27
N GLY A 603 -27.96 -8.35 -17.57
CA GLY A 603 -26.61 -8.14 -18.09
C GLY A 603 -25.66 -9.30 -17.85
N LEU A 604 -26.14 -10.54 -18.02
CA LEU A 604 -25.29 -11.73 -17.95
C LEU A 604 -24.15 -11.59 -18.97
N PRO A 605 -22.87 -11.61 -18.54
CA PRO A 605 -21.79 -11.78 -19.50
C PRO A 605 -21.95 -13.13 -20.20
N ALA A 606 -21.69 -13.18 -21.50
CA ALA A 606 -21.41 -14.43 -22.18
C ALA A 606 -20.20 -15.07 -21.47
N GLY A 607 -20.46 -16.10 -20.65
CA GLY A 607 -19.41 -16.81 -19.94
C GLY A 607 -18.42 -17.46 -20.92
N PRO A 608 -17.20 -17.79 -20.47
CA PRO A 608 -16.28 -18.57 -21.27
C PRO A 608 -16.95 -19.88 -21.69
N ARG A 609 -16.80 -20.25 -22.97
CA ARG A 609 -17.43 -21.43 -23.58
C ARG A 609 -17.19 -22.67 -22.68
N PRO A 610 -18.20 -23.54 -22.49
CA PRO A 610 -18.13 -24.72 -21.60
C PRO A 610 -16.96 -25.68 -21.90
N ALA A 611 -16.35 -25.57 -23.08
CA ALA A 611 -15.15 -26.30 -23.46
C ALA A 611 -13.95 -26.12 -22.50
N LEU A 612 -13.75 -24.94 -21.88
CA LEU A 612 -12.61 -24.69 -20.98
C LEU A 612 -12.81 -25.28 -19.58
N VAL A 613 -14.05 -25.29 -19.07
CA VAL A 613 -14.39 -25.90 -17.77
C VAL A 613 -14.37 -27.43 -17.88
N LEU A 614 -14.85 -27.98 -19.00
CA LEU A 614 -14.72 -29.41 -19.30
C LEU A 614 -13.26 -29.81 -19.43
N ALA A 615 -12.40 -29.05 -20.13
CA ALA A 615 -10.97 -29.35 -20.23
C ALA A 615 -10.26 -29.40 -18.86
N ALA A 616 -10.61 -28.51 -17.92
CA ALA A 616 -10.08 -28.53 -16.56
C ALA A 616 -10.62 -29.70 -15.70
N LEU A 617 -11.83 -30.18 -15.99
CA LEU A 617 -12.44 -31.36 -15.35
C LEU A 617 -11.88 -32.70 -15.85
N TRP A 618 -11.21 -32.73 -17.01
CA TRP A 618 -10.58 -33.95 -17.56
C TRP A 618 -9.13 -34.17 -17.09
N LEU A 619 -8.44 -33.12 -16.62
CA LEU A 619 -7.10 -33.21 -16.05
C LEU A 619 -6.99 -34.16 -14.82
N PRO A 620 -7.97 -34.22 -13.90
CA PRO A 620 -7.98 -35.19 -12.80
C PRO A 620 -8.37 -36.60 -13.24
N VAL A 621 -9.21 -36.74 -14.27
CA VAL A 621 -9.69 -38.05 -14.74
C VAL A 621 -8.58 -38.85 -15.43
N GLY A 622 -7.65 -38.18 -16.11
CA GLY A 622 -6.44 -38.80 -16.66
C GLY A 622 -5.42 -39.27 -15.61
N LEU A 623 -5.50 -38.78 -14.37
CA LEU A 623 -4.58 -39.13 -13.27
C LEU A 623 -5.12 -40.24 -12.35
N LEU A 624 -6.40 -40.61 -12.46
CA LEU A 624 -7.02 -41.71 -11.69
C LEU A 624 -6.46 -43.11 -12.02
N PRO A 625 -6.08 -43.47 -13.26
CA PRO A 625 -5.47 -44.77 -13.54
C PRO A 625 -4.06 -44.90 -12.95
N ALA A 626 -3.30 -43.80 -12.91
CA ALA A 626 -1.93 -43.77 -12.38
C ALA A 626 -1.90 -43.88 -10.85
N SER A 627 -2.89 -43.29 -10.18
CA SER A 627 -3.05 -43.37 -8.72
C SER A 627 -3.65 -44.71 -8.27
N ALA A 628 -4.52 -45.34 -9.07
CA ALA A 628 -4.99 -46.70 -8.84
C ALA A 628 -3.89 -47.76 -9.00
N ALA A 629 -2.98 -47.59 -9.98
CA ALA A 629 -1.81 -48.47 -10.15
C ALA A 629 -0.80 -48.34 -8.98
N ALA A 630 -0.62 -47.14 -8.45
CA ALA A 630 0.21 -46.89 -7.26
C ALA A 630 -0.42 -47.49 -5.98
N LEU A 631 -1.75 -47.46 -5.84
CA LEU A 631 -2.45 -48.11 -4.73
C LEU A 631 -2.39 -49.64 -4.80
N ALA A 632 -2.48 -50.22 -6.01
CA ALA A 632 -2.41 -51.67 -6.23
C ALA A 632 -1.01 -52.25 -5.96
N LEU A 633 0.06 -51.48 -6.24
CA LEU A 633 1.44 -51.87 -5.96
C LEU A 633 1.88 -51.59 -4.50
N GLY A 634 1.18 -50.71 -3.78
CA GLY A 634 1.50 -50.32 -2.41
C GLY A 634 0.87 -51.18 -1.30
N LEU A 635 -0.10 -52.05 -1.62
CA LEU A 635 -0.80 -52.88 -0.64
C LEU A 635 -0.01 -54.15 -0.24
N ARG A 636 1.22 -53.98 0.23
CA ARG A 636 1.81 -54.93 1.19
C ARG A 636 1.42 -54.50 2.60
N ARG A 637 0.47 -55.25 3.16
CA ARG A 637 -0.02 -55.25 4.55
C ARG A 637 0.95 -54.56 5.52
N ARG A 638 0.60 -53.35 5.99
CA ARG A 638 1.10 -52.83 7.27
C ARG A 638 -0.08 -52.72 8.23
N ARG A 639 0.03 -53.49 9.31
CA ARG A 639 -0.88 -53.50 10.46
C ARG A 639 -1.00 -52.08 11.02
N LEU A 640 -2.23 -51.69 11.36
CA LEU A 640 -2.53 -50.51 12.17
C LEU A 640 -1.76 -50.62 13.49
N ALA A 641 -0.88 -49.65 13.74
CA ALA A 641 -0.16 -49.53 15.01
C ALA A 641 -1.09 -48.86 16.04
N ALA A 642 -1.16 -49.47 17.22
CA ALA A 642 -1.81 -48.99 18.42
C ALA A 642 -1.18 -47.67 18.93
N PRO A 643 -1.87 -46.88 19.80
CA PRO A 643 -1.36 -45.62 20.30
C PRO A 643 -0.06 -45.84 21.09
N VAL A 644 0.97 -45.09 20.70
CA VAL A 644 2.28 -45.11 21.37
C VAL A 644 2.14 -44.38 22.70
N ARG A 645 2.13 -45.15 23.81
CA ARG A 645 2.57 -44.63 25.11
C ARG A 645 4.04 -44.25 25.00
N ALA A 646 4.39 -43.05 25.45
CA ALA A 646 5.76 -42.57 25.50
C ALA A 646 6.63 -43.56 26.28
N SER A 647 7.53 -44.23 25.56
CA SER A 647 8.68 -44.90 26.16
C SER A 647 9.70 -43.83 26.51
N ALA A 648 10.16 -43.88 27.76
CA ALA A 648 11.35 -43.17 28.20
C ALA A 648 12.57 -43.56 27.34
N ALA A 649 13.52 -42.62 27.27
CA ALA A 649 14.90 -42.74 26.79
C ALA A 649 15.15 -42.81 25.26
N ALA A 650 15.28 -41.64 24.64
CA ALA A 650 16.27 -41.42 23.59
C ALA A 650 16.99 -40.09 23.88
N ALA A 651 18.30 -40.14 24.10
CA ALA A 651 19.12 -39.08 24.69
C ALA A 651 19.48 -37.91 23.73
N GLY A 652 18.57 -37.53 22.84
CA GLY A 652 18.76 -36.45 21.86
C GLY A 652 17.79 -35.28 22.06
N PRO A 653 18.12 -34.08 21.55
CA PRO A 653 17.23 -32.91 21.63
C PRO A 653 15.94 -33.12 20.84
N VAL A 654 14.82 -32.68 21.41
CA VAL A 654 13.47 -32.76 20.81
C VAL A 654 13.14 -31.56 19.93
N VAL A 655 13.82 -30.43 20.13
CA VAL A 655 13.76 -29.28 19.22
C VAL A 655 15.18 -28.90 18.87
N VAL A 656 15.48 -28.71 17.58
CA VAL A 656 16.79 -28.32 17.07
C VAL A 656 16.63 -27.25 16.01
N GLY A 657 17.27 -26.11 16.21
CA GLY A 657 17.45 -25.07 15.22
C GLY A 657 18.93 -24.92 14.88
N GLU A 658 19.27 -24.92 13.59
CA GLU A 658 20.63 -24.80 13.08
C GLU A 658 20.71 -23.64 12.08
N GLU A 659 21.61 -22.70 12.36
CA GLU A 659 21.91 -21.53 11.53
C GLU A 659 20.66 -20.73 11.13
N LEU A 660 19.71 -20.59 12.06
CA LEU A 660 18.44 -19.95 11.77
C LEU A 660 18.62 -18.46 11.50
N ALA A 661 18.03 -17.96 10.41
CA ALA A 661 17.95 -16.54 10.14
C ALA A 661 16.58 -16.09 9.65
N LYS A 662 16.13 -14.92 10.13
CA LYS A 662 14.85 -14.29 9.76
C LYS A 662 15.00 -12.77 9.72
N SER A 663 14.49 -12.17 8.64
CA SER A 663 14.41 -10.73 8.46
C SER A 663 13.04 -10.31 7.93
N PHE A 664 12.52 -9.17 8.39
CA PHE A 664 11.32 -8.53 7.84
C PHE A 664 11.67 -7.11 7.36
N GLY A 665 11.33 -6.76 6.12
CA GLY A 665 11.49 -5.39 5.60
C GLY A 665 12.89 -4.81 5.76
N GLY A 666 13.94 -5.65 5.65
CA GLY A 666 15.33 -5.25 5.84
C GLY A 666 15.79 -5.05 7.30
N ARG A 667 15.00 -5.48 8.29
CA ARG A 667 15.43 -5.62 9.70
C ARG A 667 15.69 -7.10 9.98
N THR A 668 16.92 -7.43 10.35
CA THR A 668 17.28 -8.77 10.83
C THR A 668 16.74 -8.94 12.25
N LEU A 669 15.98 -10.01 12.50
CA LEU A 669 15.51 -10.34 13.84
C LEU A 669 16.52 -11.22 14.56
N PHE A 670 16.99 -12.25 13.87
CA PHE A 670 18.09 -13.13 14.29
C PHE A 670 18.78 -13.67 13.04
N SER A 671 20.08 -13.92 13.13
CA SER A 671 20.91 -14.47 12.05
C SER A 671 21.92 -15.44 12.62
N GLY A 672 22.08 -16.63 12.01
CA GLY A 672 22.99 -17.67 12.49
C GLY A 672 22.60 -18.26 13.85
N LEU A 673 21.32 -18.23 14.22
CA LEU A 673 20.84 -18.74 15.50
C LEU A 673 20.81 -20.27 15.52
N SER A 674 21.63 -20.89 16.37
CA SER A 674 21.61 -22.33 16.63
C SER A 674 21.26 -22.62 18.07
N PHE A 675 20.26 -23.48 18.31
CA PHE A 675 19.84 -23.88 19.66
C PHE A 675 19.18 -25.26 19.67
N SER A 676 19.06 -25.84 20.85
CA SER A 676 18.32 -27.09 21.05
C SER A 676 17.56 -27.09 22.37
N ALA A 677 16.45 -27.82 22.44
CA ALA A 677 15.73 -28.12 23.68
C ALA A 677 15.72 -29.64 23.92
N LEU A 678 16.03 -30.04 25.15
CA LEU A 678 16.10 -31.43 25.59
C LEU A 678 14.72 -31.93 26.06
N PRO A 679 14.45 -33.25 25.99
CA PRO A 679 13.22 -33.81 26.53
C PRO A 679 13.00 -33.43 28.00
N GLY A 680 11.81 -32.91 28.32
CA GLY A 680 11.43 -32.55 29.70
C GLY A 680 11.96 -31.20 30.18
N GLU A 681 12.75 -30.51 29.36
CA GLU A 681 13.38 -29.23 29.69
C GLU A 681 12.39 -28.06 29.54
N CYS A 682 12.51 -27.05 30.40
CA CYS A 682 11.93 -25.73 30.21
C CYS A 682 12.98 -24.73 29.68
N LEU A 683 12.91 -24.42 28.38
CA LEU A 683 13.74 -23.42 27.72
C LEU A 683 13.00 -22.08 27.67
N VAL A 684 13.54 -21.05 28.33
CA VAL A 684 12.97 -19.69 28.31
C VAL A 684 13.68 -18.81 27.29
N LEU A 685 12.90 -18.18 26.41
CA LEU A 685 13.36 -17.16 25.47
C LEU A 685 13.27 -15.78 26.15
N TRP A 686 14.42 -15.13 26.32
CA TRP A 686 14.53 -13.79 26.93
C TRP A 686 15.11 -12.79 25.94
N GLY A 687 14.74 -11.51 26.05
CA GLY A 687 15.27 -10.46 25.18
C GLY A 687 14.39 -9.23 25.07
N SER A 688 14.93 -8.14 24.54
CA SER A 688 14.18 -6.90 24.28
C SER A 688 12.96 -7.09 23.34
N ASN A 689 12.03 -6.12 23.36
CA ASN A 689 10.88 -6.13 22.46
C ASN A 689 11.34 -5.96 21.01
N GLY A 690 10.90 -6.86 20.14
CA GLY A 690 11.34 -6.89 18.74
C GLY A 690 12.64 -7.66 18.48
N ALA A 691 13.21 -8.36 19.48
CA ALA A 691 14.34 -9.28 19.30
C ALA A 691 13.99 -10.60 18.57
N GLY A 692 12.74 -10.78 18.13
CA GLY A 692 12.31 -11.93 17.34
C GLY A 692 11.80 -13.14 18.15
N LYS A 693 11.61 -13.03 19.47
CA LYS A 693 11.11 -14.11 20.36
C LYS A 693 9.82 -14.79 19.86
N SER A 694 8.72 -14.05 19.73
CA SER A 694 7.45 -14.58 19.23
C SER A 694 7.53 -15.04 17.77
N THR A 695 8.41 -14.42 16.97
CA THR A 695 8.68 -14.87 15.59
C THR A 695 9.36 -16.23 15.57
N LEU A 696 10.31 -16.49 16.47
CA LEU A 696 10.97 -17.78 16.62
C LEU A 696 9.96 -18.86 17.04
N LEU A 697 9.05 -18.55 17.96
CA LEU A 697 7.95 -19.47 18.33
C LEU A 697 7.04 -19.79 17.13
N ARG A 698 6.68 -18.80 16.31
CA ARG A 698 5.90 -19.02 15.07
C ARG A 698 6.66 -19.85 14.04
N CYS A 699 7.99 -19.72 13.98
CA CYS A 699 8.84 -20.56 13.14
C CYS A 699 8.81 -22.02 13.61
N LEU A 700 8.87 -22.28 14.92
CA LEU A 700 8.73 -23.64 15.50
C LEU A 700 7.40 -24.30 15.15
N LEU A 701 6.33 -23.52 15.01
CA LEU A 701 5.00 -23.99 14.65
C LEU A 701 4.77 -24.09 13.13
N GLY A 702 5.76 -23.70 12.31
CA GLY A 702 5.62 -23.61 10.86
C GLY A 702 4.56 -22.61 10.40
N LEU A 703 4.27 -21.59 11.22
CA LEU A 703 3.38 -20.47 10.89
C LEU A 703 4.15 -19.31 10.21
N GLU A 704 5.47 -19.29 10.37
CA GLU A 704 6.40 -18.37 9.73
C GLU A 704 7.57 -19.17 9.17
N SER A 705 8.06 -18.80 7.98
CA SER A 705 9.27 -19.41 7.41
C SER A 705 10.53 -18.77 8.01
N CYS A 706 11.57 -19.56 8.26
CA CYS A 706 12.92 -19.08 8.55
C CYS A 706 13.92 -19.81 7.65
N THR A 707 15.08 -19.19 7.41
CA THR A 707 16.21 -19.87 6.76
C THR A 707 16.99 -20.67 7.80
N GLY A 708 17.78 -21.66 7.38
CA GLY A 708 18.41 -22.65 8.27
C GLY A 708 17.57 -23.94 8.40
N ALA A 709 18.00 -24.87 9.25
CA ALA A 709 17.32 -26.14 9.47
C ALA A 709 16.60 -26.14 10.83
N LEU A 710 15.29 -26.42 10.83
CA LEU A 710 14.48 -26.45 12.05
C LEU A 710 13.71 -27.76 12.16
N ARG A 711 13.98 -28.51 13.24
CA ARG A 711 13.36 -29.80 13.51
C ARG A 711 12.63 -29.80 14.84
N VAL A 712 11.40 -30.30 14.84
CA VAL A 712 10.55 -30.46 16.04
C VAL A 712 10.12 -31.92 16.14
N ALA A 713 10.47 -32.56 17.26
CA ALA A 713 10.32 -33.98 17.51
C ALA A 713 10.84 -34.86 16.34
N GLY A 714 11.96 -34.47 15.72
CA GLY A 714 12.55 -35.18 14.57
C GLY A 714 11.87 -34.92 13.21
N VAL A 715 10.82 -34.09 13.16
CA VAL A 715 10.17 -33.64 11.92
C VAL A 715 10.79 -32.31 11.49
N ASP A 716 11.25 -32.22 10.25
CA ASP A 716 11.70 -30.95 9.67
C ASP A 716 10.48 -30.08 9.37
N VAL A 717 10.40 -28.93 10.06
CA VAL A 717 9.26 -28.01 10.04
C VAL A 717 9.06 -27.38 8.66
N SER A 718 10.13 -27.22 7.87
CA SER A 718 10.04 -26.69 6.51
C SER A 718 9.42 -27.69 5.53
N SER A 719 9.64 -28.98 5.76
CA SER A 719 9.16 -30.07 4.89
C SER A 719 7.72 -30.49 5.18
N ASP A 720 7.35 -30.56 6.47
CA ASP A 720 6.03 -31.03 6.91
C ASP A 720 5.58 -30.29 8.19
N PRO A 721 5.15 -29.01 8.05
CA PRO A 721 4.76 -28.19 9.19
C PRO A 721 3.49 -28.70 9.89
N ALA A 722 2.64 -29.46 9.20
CA ALA A 722 1.42 -30.03 9.78
C ALA A 722 1.78 -31.13 10.80
N LYS A 723 2.66 -32.06 10.40
CA LYS A 723 3.12 -33.15 11.27
C LYS A 723 3.97 -32.67 12.45
N ALA A 724 4.66 -31.54 12.30
CA ALA A 724 5.32 -30.87 13.43
C ALA A 724 4.30 -30.33 14.45
N ARG A 725 3.22 -29.68 13.99
CA ARG A 725 2.17 -29.12 14.87
C ARG A 725 1.37 -30.17 15.61
N GLU A 726 1.17 -31.36 15.05
CA GLU A 726 0.51 -32.48 15.74
C GLU A 726 1.18 -32.85 17.07
N ARG A 727 2.47 -32.53 17.23
CA ARG A 727 3.28 -32.89 18.41
C ARG A 727 3.43 -31.74 19.41
N VAL A 728 2.85 -30.57 19.12
CA VAL A 728 3.04 -29.34 19.89
C VAL A 728 1.70 -28.81 20.42
N GLY A 729 1.66 -28.49 21.71
CA GLY A 729 0.64 -27.63 22.30
C GLY A 729 1.08 -26.17 22.21
N TYR A 730 0.19 -25.27 21.78
CA TYR A 730 0.53 -23.85 21.63
C TYR A 730 -0.42 -22.96 22.41
N LEU A 731 0.15 -22.02 23.17
CA LEU A 731 -0.54 -20.93 23.84
C LEU A 731 -0.03 -19.60 23.27
N SER A 732 -0.95 -18.78 22.74
CA SER A 732 -0.65 -17.41 22.28
C SER A 732 -0.80 -16.39 23.39
N GLN A 733 -0.07 -15.27 23.27
CA GLN A 733 -0.06 -14.15 24.23
C GLN A 733 -1.47 -13.65 24.59
N GLU A 734 -2.36 -13.50 23.61
CA GLU A 734 -3.77 -13.19 23.84
C GLU A 734 -4.66 -14.39 23.53
N TYR A 735 -5.62 -14.66 24.42
CA TYR A 735 -6.71 -15.58 24.12
C TYR A 735 -7.65 -14.92 23.09
N ALA A 736 -7.60 -15.38 21.84
CA ALA A 736 -8.53 -14.96 20.80
C ALA A 736 -9.93 -15.52 21.12
N GLY A 737 -10.71 -14.76 21.88
CA GLY A 737 -11.98 -15.24 22.44
C GLY A 737 -13.06 -15.46 21.38
N TYR A 738 -13.61 -16.68 21.35
CA TYR A 738 -14.92 -16.99 20.80
C TYR A 738 -15.97 -16.93 21.93
N ASP A 739 -17.23 -16.63 21.61
CA ASP A 739 -18.37 -16.66 22.56
C ASP A 739 -18.82 -18.10 22.89
N TRP A 740 -17.87 -18.98 23.17
CA TRP A 740 -18.08 -20.37 23.53
C TRP A 740 -17.99 -20.56 25.04
N THR A 741 -18.69 -21.58 25.55
CA THR A 741 -18.41 -22.07 26.90
C THR A 741 -17.04 -22.75 26.97
N VAL A 742 -16.46 -22.84 28.17
CA VAL A 742 -15.22 -23.58 28.41
C VAL A 742 -15.30 -24.99 27.82
N ARG A 743 -16.42 -25.69 28.03
CA ARG A 743 -16.68 -27.02 27.46
C ARG A 743 -16.65 -27.02 25.93
N GLN A 744 -17.36 -26.09 25.29
CA GLN A 744 -17.42 -26.01 23.83
C GLN A 744 -16.05 -25.72 23.20
N ALA A 745 -15.24 -24.87 23.84
CA ALA A 745 -13.88 -24.61 23.38
C ALA A 745 -13.00 -25.88 23.46
N MET A 746 -13.11 -26.64 24.54
CA MET A 746 -12.38 -27.90 24.72
C MET A 746 -12.85 -28.98 23.73
N GLU A 747 -14.16 -29.15 23.54
CA GLU A 747 -14.74 -30.12 22.59
C GLU A 747 -14.29 -29.81 21.15
N PHE A 748 -14.29 -28.54 20.75
CA PHE A 748 -13.79 -28.13 19.44
C PHE A 748 -12.31 -28.49 19.23
N VAL A 749 -11.45 -28.26 20.22
CA VAL A 749 -10.02 -28.62 20.09
C VAL A 749 -9.82 -30.14 20.11
N CYS A 750 -10.64 -30.88 20.86
CA CYS A 750 -10.67 -32.34 20.82
C CYS A 750 -10.99 -32.86 19.42
N ASP A 751 -12.01 -32.31 18.76
CA ASP A 751 -12.41 -32.68 17.41
C ASP A 751 -11.32 -32.37 16.39
N VAL A 752 -10.72 -31.17 16.47
CA VAL A 752 -9.62 -30.75 15.57
C VAL A 752 -8.39 -31.65 15.73
N ARG A 753 -8.09 -32.10 16.95
CA ARG A 753 -6.96 -33.00 17.25
C ARG A 753 -7.30 -34.48 17.09
N GLY A 754 -8.56 -34.83 16.81
CA GLY A 754 -9.02 -36.21 16.71
C GLY A 754 -8.89 -37.01 18.01
N VAL A 755 -9.05 -36.37 19.17
CA VAL A 755 -8.92 -37.01 20.49
C VAL A 755 -10.26 -37.08 21.22
N PRO A 756 -10.52 -38.13 22.05
CA PRO A 756 -11.80 -38.28 22.74
C PRO A 756 -12.08 -37.15 23.74
N THR A 757 -13.34 -36.71 23.81
CA THR A 757 -13.81 -35.68 24.75
C THR A 757 -13.88 -36.16 26.21
N ALA A 758 -13.76 -37.47 26.45
CA ALA A 758 -13.83 -38.07 27.79
C ALA A 758 -12.76 -37.51 28.77
N GLY A 759 -11.63 -37.02 28.27
CA GLY A 759 -10.54 -36.46 29.09
C GLY A 759 -10.64 -34.95 29.39
N ILE A 760 -11.69 -34.26 28.92
CA ILE A 760 -11.81 -32.80 29.05
C ILE A 760 -11.81 -32.36 30.52
N SER A 761 -12.58 -33.04 31.38
CA SER A 761 -12.69 -32.69 32.80
C SER A 761 -11.35 -32.82 33.52
N ASP A 762 -10.54 -33.84 33.18
CA ASP A 762 -9.22 -34.02 33.78
C ASP A 762 -8.24 -32.90 33.36
N VAL A 763 -8.27 -32.49 32.09
CA VAL A 763 -7.42 -31.39 31.60
C VAL A 763 -7.82 -30.06 32.23
N LEU A 764 -9.12 -29.79 32.38
CA LEU A 764 -9.61 -28.59 33.05
C LEU A 764 -9.26 -28.58 34.53
N ALA A 765 -9.38 -29.72 35.22
CA ALA A 765 -8.98 -29.85 36.62
C ALA A 765 -7.48 -29.55 36.82
N ARG A 766 -6.62 -30.09 35.93
CA ARG A 766 -5.16 -29.82 35.94
C ARG A 766 -4.81 -28.35 35.73
N CYS A 767 -5.68 -27.59 35.05
CA CYS A 767 -5.51 -26.16 34.83
C CYS A 767 -6.23 -25.30 35.88
N GLY A 768 -6.87 -25.90 36.89
CA GLY A 768 -7.61 -25.19 37.93
C GLY A 768 -8.93 -24.57 37.44
N LEU A 769 -9.60 -25.22 36.48
CA LEU A 769 -10.87 -24.81 35.88
C LEU A 769 -12.00 -25.84 36.07
N ALA A 770 -11.85 -26.77 37.02
CA ALA A 770 -12.92 -27.71 37.35
C ALA A 770 -14.18 -26.97 37.83
N GLY A 771 -15.35 -27.30 37.27
CA GLY A 771 -16.62 -26.66 37.59
C GLY A 771 -16.96 -25.41 36.76
N GLU A 772 -16.03 -24.93 35.92
CA GLU A 772 -16.23 -23.75 35.06
C GLU A 772 -16.68 -24.11 33.64
N GLU A 773 -16.97 -25.39 33.36
CA GLU A 773 -17.27 -25.95 32.04
C GLU A 773 -18.42 -25.23 31.32
N ALA A 774 -19.45 -24.83 32.08
CA ALA A 774 -20.65 -24.18 31.57
C ALA A 774 -20.48 -22.66 31.39
N LYS A 775 -19.40 -22.07 31.91
CA LYS A 775 -19.19 -20.63 31.87
C LYS A 775 -18.70 -20.21 30.48
N ALA A 776 -19.23 -19.09 29.98
CA ALA A 776 -18.79 -18.49 28.73
C ALA A 776 -17.35 -17.96 28.87
N ALA A 777 -16.48 -18.26 27.90
CA ALA A 777 -15.09 -17.82 27.90
C ALA A 777 -14.92 -16.29 28.06
N PRO A 778 -15.79 -15.42 27.50
CA PRO A 778 -15.74 -13.98 27.77
C PRO A 778 -15.96 -13.60 29.24
N ALA A 779 -16.76 -14.38 29.99
CA ALA A 779 -17.10 -14.14 31.39
C ALA A 779 -16.03 -14.65 32.38
N LEU A 780 -14.96 -15.29 31.89
CA LEU A 780 -13.81 -15.67 32.69
C LEU A 780 -12.94 -14.44 33.03
N SER A 781 -12.31 -14.44 34.21
CA SER A 781 -11.28 -13.45 34.54
C SER A 781 -10.07 -13.61 33.61
N GLY A 782 -9.21 -12.59 33.51
CA GLY A 782 -7.99 -12.67 32.69
C GLY A 782 -7.12 -13.90 33.03
N GLY A 783 -6.94 -14.20 34.32
CA GLY A 783 -6.24 -15.40 34.80
C GLY A 783 -6.92 -16.71 34.40
N MET A 784 -8.26 -16.77 34.47
CA MET A 784 -9.02 -17.95 34.03
C MET A 784 -8.98 -18.13 32.51
N LYS A 785 -8.91 -17.05 31.73
CA LYS A 785 -8.74 -17.10 30.26
C LYS A 785 -7.37 -17.69 29.88
N GLN A 786 -6.31 -17.29 30.58
CA GLN A 786 -4.98 -17.89 30.36
C GLN A 786 -4.91 -19.36 30.77
N LYS A 787 -5.58 -19.74 31.88
CA LYS A 787 -5.72 -21.14 32.27
C LYS A 787 -6.51 -21.95 31.24
N LEU A 788 -7.53 -21.36 30.61
CA LEU A 788 -8.28 -22.00 29.52
C LEU A 788 -7.40 -22.16 28.29
N ALA A 789 -6.64 -21.13 27.90
CA ALA A 789 -5.68 -21.23 26.80
C ALA A 789 -4.64 -22.35 27.03
N LEU A 790 -4.15 -22.50 28.27
CA LEU A 790 -3.27 -23.60 28.65
C LEU A 790 -3.98 -24.95 28.58
N ALA A 791 -5.23 -25.05 29.03
CA ALA A 791 -6.02 -26.27 28.93
C ALA A 791 -6.21 -26.71 27.46
N LEU A 792 -6.49 -25.77 26.57
CA LEU A 792 -6.61 -26.02 25.13
C LEU A 792 -5.26 -26.50 24.53
N ALA A 793 -4.15 -25.90 24.95
CA ALA A 793 -2.81 -26.32 24.52
C ALA A 793 -2.46 -27.75 24.98
N LEU A 794 -3.03 -28.22 26.09
CA LEU A 794 -2.80 -29.55 26.65
C LEU A 794 -3.68 -30.66 26.06
N VAL A 795 -4.68 -30.31 25.22
CA VAL A 795 -5.55 -31.31 24.58
C VAL A 795 -4.72 -32.23 23.68
N GLY A 796 -4.94 -33.54 23.82
CA GLY A 796 -4.17 -34.57 23.10
C GLY A 796 -2.78 -34.88 23.68
N ASP A 797 -2.51 -34.38 24.89
CA ASP A 797 -1.30 -34.66 25.67
C ASP A 797 0.03 -34.48 24.91
N PRO A 798 0.29 -33.28 24.37
CA PRO A 798 1.48 -33.05 23.56
C PRO A 798 2.77 -33.15 24.40
N ALA A 799 3.80 -33.74 23.81
CA ALA A 799 5.12 -33.87 24.43
C ALA A 799 5.90 -32.53 24.51
N ILE A 800 5.53 -31.56 23.67
CA ILE A 800 6.16 -30.24 23.57
C ILE A 800 5.09 -29.15 23.75
N LEU A 801 5.35 -28.18 24.62
CA LEU A 801 4.53 -26.99 24.82
C LEU A 801 5.29 -25.74 24.37
N VAL A 802 4.65 -24.90 23.56
CA VAL A 802 5.16 -23.61 23.13
C VAL A 802 4.24 -22.51 23.67
N LEU A 803 4.77 -21.63 24.53
CA LEU A 803 3.96 -20.66 25.27
C LEU A 803 4.49 -19.23 25.04
N ASP A 804 3.71 -18.38 24.38
CA ASP A 804 4.07 -16.98 24.15
C ASP A 804 3.53 -16.10 25.29
N GLU A 805 4.41 -15.63 26.18
CA GLU A 805 4.12 -14.80 27.35
C GLU A 805 2.88 -15.25 28.16
N PRO A 806 2.88 -16.50 28.68
CA PRO A 806 1.70 -17.14 29.26
C PRO A 806 1.11 -16.41 30.49
N THR A 807 1.91 -15.58 31.13
CA THR A 807 1.58 -14.86 32.37
C THR A 807 1.43 -13.36 32.18
N SER A 808 1.56 -12.86 30.93
CA SER A 808 1.37 -11.45 30.62
C SER A 808 -0.04 -10.99 31.01
N SER A 809 -0.15 -9.77 31.53
CA SER A 809 -1.44 -9.17 31.93
C SER A 809 -2.20 -9.87 33.07
N LEU A 810 -1.51 -10.72 33.86
CA LEU A 810 -2.07 -11.37 35.05
C LEU A 810 -1.69 -10.65 36.35
N ASP A 811 -2.59 -10.70 37.34
CA ASP A 811 -2.27 -10.27 38.70
C ASP A 811 -1.28 -11.24 39.38
N LEU A 812 -0.65 -10.79 40.48
CA LEU A 812 0.40 -11.54 41.16
C LEU A 812 -0.07 -12.94 41.62
N LYS A 813 -1.35 -13.07 42.01
CA LYS A 813 -1.94 -14.34 42.45
C LYS A 813 -2.11 -15.31 41.28
N SER A 814 -2.77 -14.88 40.21
CA SER A 814 -3.03 -15.72 39.01
C SER A 814 -1.73 -16.14 38.33
N ARG A 815 -0.71 -15.25 38.33
CA ARG A 815 0.63 -15.57 37.84
C ARG A 815 1.29 -16.68 38.65
N ARG A 816 1.28 -16.59 39.99
CA ARG A 816 1.82 -17.65 40.86
C ARG A 816 1.12 -18.98 40.65
N GLU A 817 -0.22 -18.97 40.49
CA GLU A 817 -1.01 -20.16 40.21
C GLU A 817 -0.64 -20.79 38.85
N LEU A 818 -0.51 -19.99 37.80
CA LEU A 818 -0.13 -20.49 36.48
C LEU A 818 1.31 -21.01 36.46
N THR A 819 2.24 -20.32 37.10
CA THR A 819 3.64 -20.76 37.27
C THR A 819 3.72 -22.09 38.04
N ALA A 820 2.89 -22.29 39.07
CA ALA A 820 2.81 -23.57 39.77
C ALA A 820 2.33 -24.70 38.85
N ILE A 821 1.31 -24.45 38.02
CA ILE A 821 0.84 -25.43 37.02
C ILE A 821 1.96 -25.76 36.02
N LEU A 822 2.66 -24.76 35.48
CA LEU A 822 3.77 -24.98 34.55
C LEU A 822 4.92 -25.75 35.20
N SER A 823 5.21 -25.51 36.48
CA SER A 823 6.22 -26.26 37.24
C SER A 823 5.86 -27.74 37.38
N LEU A 824 4.58 -28.09 37.51
CA LEU A 824 4.11 -29.47 37.52
C LEU A 824 4.18 -30.15 36.14
N LEU A 825 4.13 -29.37 35.05
CA LEU A 825 4.25 -29.89 33.68
C LEU A 825 5.71 -30.06 33.24
N LYS A 826 6.61 -29.26 33.81
CA LYS A 826 8.07 -29.37 33.65
C LYS A 826 8.56 -30.78 34.02
N GLY A 827 9.57 -31.30 33.33
CA GLY A 827 10.12 -32.65 33.53
C GLY A 827 9.29 -33.78 32.91
N THR A 828 7.97 -33.62 32.80
CA THR A 828 7.10 -34.56 32.05
C THR A 828 6.90 -34.15 30.60
N ARG A 829 7.03 -32.85 30.30
CA ARG A 829 6.91 -32.26 28.96
C ARG A 829 8.05 -31.27 28.73
N THR A 830 8.41 -31.07 27.47
CA THR A 830 9.35 -30.02 27.08
C THR A 830 8.58 -28.72 26.92
N ILE A 831 9.02 -27.64 27.56
CA ILE A 831 8.37 -26.34 27.52
C ILE A 831 9.32 -25.34 26.86
N ILE A 832 8.85 -24.61 25.86
CA ILE A 832 9.54 -23.47 25.26
C ILE A 832 8.65 -22.25 25.47
N MET A 833 9.10 -21.28 26.25
CA MET A 833 8.27 -20.12 26.57
C MET A 833 9.00 -18.79 26.46
N THR A 834 8.27 -17.72 26.18
CA THR A 834 8.77 -16.34 26.31
C THR A 834 8.34 -15.78 27.67
N SER A 835 9.24 -15.04 28.32
CA SER A 835 8.90 -14.31 29.57
C SER A 835 9.75 -13.06 29.70
N HIS A 836 9.20 -12.09 30.43
CA HIS A 836 9.84 -10.84 30.84
C HIS A 836 9.94 -10.72 32.37
N HIS A 837 9.62 -11.79 33.09
CA HIS A 837 9.55 -11.82 34.55
C HIS A 837 10.67 -12.68 35.13
N LEU A 838 11.60 -12.05 35.86
CA LEU A 838 12.78 -12.73 36.42
C LEU A 838 12.40 -13.82 37.45
N ASP A 839 11.28 -13.66 38.16
CA ASP A 839 10.74 -14.66 39.07
C ASP A 839 10.30 -15.94 38.35
N GLU A 840 9.77 -15.83 37.13
CA GLU A 840 9.42 -16.99 36.30
C GLU A 840 10.65 -17.68 35.74
N VAL A 841 11.64 -16.91 35.28
CA VAL A 841 12.91 -17.47 34.81
C VAL A 841 13.59 -18.24 35.94
N SER A 842 13.62 -17.67 37.14
CA SER A 842 14.19 -18.31 38.33
C SER A 842 13.45 -19.60 38.72
N ALA A 843 12.11 -19.59 38.63
CA ALA A 843 11.30 -20.73 39.06
C ALA A 843 11.21 -21.86 38.01
N LEU A 844 11.17 -21.53 36.72
CA LEU A 844 10.83 -22.49 35.66
C LEU A 844 11.99 -22.84 34.75
N ALA A 845 12.89 -21.91 34.42
CA ALA A 845 13.89 -22.14 33.37
C ALA A 845 14.92 -23.19 33.79
N ASP A 846 15.23 -24.12 32.89
CA ASP A 846 16.44 -24.95 32.98
C ASP A 846 17.59 -24.32 32.20
N ARG A 847 17.26 -23.68 31.07
CA ARG A 847 18.15 -22.83 30.28
C ARG A 847 17.41 -21.60 29.76
N VAL A 848 18.18 -20.55 29.51
CA VAL A 848 17.71 -19.28 28.95
C VAL A 848 18.40 -19.05 27.62
N LEU A 849 17.62 -18.88 26.56
CA LEU A 849 18.09 -18.38 25.28
C LEU A 849 17.86 -16.87 25.23
N TRP A 850 18.93 -16.11 25.42
CA TRP A 850 18.90 -14.66 25.37
C TRP A 850 19.09 -14.20 23.92
N LEU A 851 18.05 -13.56 23.38
CA LEU A 851 17.98 -12.98 22.05
C LEU A 851 18.02 -11.46 22.15
N GLU A 852 19.00 -10.82 21.50
CA GLU A 852 19.01 -9.37 21.32
C GLU A 852 19.18 -9.05 19.84
N ALA A 853 18.52 -7.98 19.39
CA ALA A 853 18.65 -7.55 18.01
C ALA A 853 20.13 -7.22 17.70
N ASP A 854 20.60 -7.71 16.56
CA ASP A 854 21.97 -7.49 16.06
C ASP A 854 23.10 -8.02 16.97
N GLN A 855 22.78 -8.87 17.95
CA GLN A 855 23.77 -9.60 18.76
C GLN A 855 23.63 -11.12 18.58
N PRO A 856 24.72 -11.89 18.70
CA PRO A 856 24.63 -13.34 18.70
C PRO A 856 23.84 -13.82 19.92
N ALA A 857 22.92 -14.76 19.68
CA ALA A 857 22.12 -15.36 20.74
C ALA A 857 23.01 -16.08 21.75
N ARG A 858 22.67 -15.98 23.04
CA ARG A 858 23.44 -16.59 24.13
C ARG A 858 22.58 -17.61 24.86
N MET A 859 23.07 -18.85 24.93
CA MET A 859 22.48 -19.88 25.78
C MET A 859 23.13 -19.81 27.16
N MET A 860 22.33 -19.65 28.21
CA MET A 860 22.82 -19.44 29.58
C MET A 860 22.08 -20.34 30.57
N ARG A 861 22.75 -20.67 31.69
CA ARG A 861 22.08 -21.25 32.86
C ARG A 861 21.34 -20.14 33.63
N PRO A 862 20.19 -20.41 34.26
CA PRO A 862 19.37 -19.40 34.95
C PRO A 862 20.14 -18.55 35.96
N ALA A 863 20.99 -19.15 36.81
CA ALA A 863 21.78 -18.43 37.80
C ALA A 863 22.79 -17.44 37.17
N ALA A 864 23.41 -17.82 36.06
CA ALA A 864 24.34 -16.96 35.31
C ALA A 864 23.59 -15.83 34.60
N PHE A 865 22.41 -16.13 34.04
CA PHE A 865 21.51 -15.14 33.44
C PHE A 865 21.05 -14.09 34.46
N LEU A 866 20.52 -14.52 35.62
CA LEU A 866 20.06 -13.62 36.67
C LEU A 866 21.21 -12.71 37.17
N SER A 867 22.41 -13.28 37.34
CA SER A 867 23.60 -12.53 37.72
C SER A 867 24.04 -11.51 36.66
N ALA A 868 23.85 -11.81 35.37
CA ALA A 868 24.18 -10.90 34.28
C ALA A 868 23.18 -9.74 34.18
N VAL A 869 21.88 -10.03 34.26
CA VAL A 869 20.82 -9.00 34.25
C VAL A 869 20.93 -8.07 35.46
N SER A 870 21.24 -8.60 36.65
CA SER A 870 21.45 -7.75 37.84
C SER A 870 22.67 -6.83 37.73
N ARG A 871 23.70 -7.19 36.95
CA ARG A 871 24.86 -6.31 36.69
C ARG A 871 24.54 -5.24 35.65
N GLU A 872 23.78 -5.58 34.60
CA GLU A 872 23.31 -4.62 33.60
C GLU A 872 22.32 -3.61 34.19
N ALA A 873 21.49 -3.99 35.16
CA ALA A 873 20.55 -3.09 35.83
C ALA A 873 21.21 -2.17 36.88
N ALA A 874 22.44 -2.47 37.29
CA ALA A 874 23.21 -1.67 38.25
C ALA A 874 24.20 -0.70 37.58
N GLN A 875 24.35 -0.79 36.25
CA GLN A 875 25.08 0.15 35.40
C GLN A 875 24.09 1.13 34.76
#